data_AF-A0A094A725-F1
#
_entry.id   AF-A0A094A725-F1
#
_cell.length_a   1.000
_cell.length_b   1.000
_cell.length_c   1.000
_cell.angle_alpha   90.00
_cell.angle_beta   90.00
_cell.angle_gamma   90.00
#
_symmetry.space_group_name_H-M   'P 1'
#
loop_
_entity.id
_entity.type
_entity.pdbx_description
1 polymer ?
#
loop_
_entity_poly.entity_id
_entity_poly.type
_entity_poly.pdbx_seq_one_letter_code
_entity_poly.pdbx_strand_id
1 'polypeptide(L)'
;MDASLIYDSLEPSQLIGVLQGVVAATKASADILTETEIWILQVAANKGVYSNHIGETSQWPDFSLNFWLSAVSNCQLGIGEDNGLCAVLRLTVAVSALQERSRKGAKVSESELSLIWNTICDALTNIALQDSWSPSRSAQGFLSVPLCSIIKEGQIDELFRLHVWLPDYHRGNSDFAIHSHQSFAHSWILAGEGTDHQYQVDRVNHASEATHAEFCLSWSDGKNLGKKYVTHQHSSVIVNSGKLVQSTEIESSVHPRNSSYTIPSGVFHRTEVPCDVLHATLFYFDSRRGFIQDAPVLGPINGIPSTQIRNPAGQTPKSLAESVILFQTWEIFIEEGRKHASTAAWEHSQRAFNSALSLIEGATDLLNMKRYRGLTLGELGKTNRRFGRYEVAERFLKDACAELINTPEHAALSGELGVVYRHMNRLSEAKNSFRLQYDTAKSLNIETEICRAIGNLGMVNYQLWENSHDDEVLQLAIQQLQERVIRCQNIRDNLSATRTDATSTSQLLRQLDIWAAVALARLSLCFSAIGDGEESFKSAEVGLEHAKRTGDPTVIAISHFFCGRAFSLKGEMKKALQCFNACEGCTPAIAFCKEPSEEHHQYLEYMVAAGANMDIIDDDGYKALDYAVFNSDKTSVELVLQGLRHQFSKQGNVADMLIQWQEEAKRRKGYRELFQEKLRPTLLAGGLDCIPKLRVAYADALVADQERGELFDCFKTIPYPSFYDFGRLPRSSDNITENFIADRQYRLGQKRKFVVFFSYRWLGSMTGPGAGMADDVHHTQYGRMKRSLEELLRIHPEINAEDLHVWMDFACVDQDASHKGVAALPMLLAQCDAVISLVDDQYYDRAWCCVEALMIQRLRGSYNTHLWYEQPTKIQGADDEGPGAATYEYLREVRMELEIEVAKKKLSYESDREKITFLERQSYLLS
;
A
#
# COMPACT_ATOMS: atom_id res chain seq x y z
N MET A 1 -17.88 16.65 11.46
CA MET A 1 -19.33 16.90 11.57
C MET A 1 -20.00 15.56 11.33
N ASP A 2 -20.35 14.89 12.42
CA ASP A 2 -20.92 13.54 12.43
C ASP A 2 -22.32 13.54 11.86
N ALA A 3 -22.49 12.87 10.73
CA ALA A 3 -23.80 12.41 10.30
C ALA A 3 -24.09 11.13 11.10
N SER A 4 -25.03 11.22 12.03
CA SER A 4 -25.62 10.08 12.72
C SER A 4 -26.10 9.03 11.71
N LEU A 5 -25.36 7.93 11.58
CA LEU A 5 -25.78 6.71 10.89
C LEU A 5 -27.02 6.17 11.63
N ILE A 6 -28.20 6.39 11.07
CA ILE A 6 -29.40 5.66 11.48
C ILE A 6 -29.17 4.20 11.06
N TYR A 7 -28.76 3.36 12.01
CA TYR A 7 -28.66 1.92 11.77
C TYR A 7 -30.08 1.36 11.61
N ASP A 8 -30.35 0.73 10.48
CA ASP A 8 -31.62 0.05 10.23
C ASP A 8 -31.80 -1.12 11.21
N SER A 9 -33.00 -1.25 11.81
CA SER A 9 -33.36 -2.33 12.73
C SER A 9 -33.53 -3.67 11.98
N LEU A 10 -32.89 -4.73 12.47
CA LEU A 10 -33.06 -6.12 12.01
C LEU A 10 -33.94 -6.88 13.00
N GLU A 11 -35.24 -6.94 12.69
CA GLU A 11 -36.21 -7.54 13.61
C GLU A 11 -35.99 -9.06 13.76
N PRO A 12 -36.21 -9.64 14.96
CA PRO A 12 -36.05 -11.08 15.20
C PRO A 12 -36.84 -11.96 14.22
N SER A 13 -38.05 -11.52 13.84
CA SER A 13 -38.90 -12.22 12.87
C SER A 13 -38.27 -12.30 11.47
N GLN A 14 -37.51 -11.28 11.08
CA GLN A 14 -36.77 -11.26 9.82
C GLN A 14 -35.59 -12.24 9.86
N LEU A 15 -34.85 -12.27 10.98
CA LEU A 15 -33.75 -13.22 11.18
C LEU A 15 -34.26 -14.67 11.12
N ILE A 16 -35.37 -14.98 11.80
CA ILE A 16 -35.97 -16.32 11.78
C ILE A 16 -36.44 -16.71 10.36
N GLY A 17 -37.01 -15.76 9.61
CA GLY A 17 -37.38 -16.00 8.21
C GLY A 17 -36.20 -16.33 7.30
N VAL A 18 -35.04 -15.69 7.51
CA VAL A 18 -33.81 -15.94 6.75
C VAL A 18 -33.11 -17.21 7.21
N LEU A 19 -33.15 -17.52 8.51
CA LEU A 19 -32.51 -18.70 9.13
C LEU A 19 -32.89 -20.00 8.43
N GLN A 20 -34.17 -20.18 8.10
CA GLN A 20 -34.64 -21.38 7.38
C GLN A 20 -33.94 -21.54 6.02
N GLY A 21 -33.77 -20.44 5.30
CA GLY A 21 -33.05 -20.43 4.03
C GLY A 21 -31.54 -20.66 4.19
N VAL A 22 -30.94 -20.15 5.27
CA VAL A 22 -29.52 -20.37 5.61
C VAL A 22 -29.26 -21.86 5.92
N VAL A 23 -30.09 -22.47 6.75
CA VAL A 23 -29.99 -23.91 7.07
C VAL A 23 -30.15 -24.75 5.81
N ALA A 24 -31.10 -24.41 4.93
CA ALA A 24 -31.28 -25.09 3.66
C ALA A 24 -30.08 -24.96 2.71
N ALA A 25 -29.39 -23.81 2.71
CA ALA A 25 -28.22 -23.55 1.87
C ALA A 25 -26.94 -24.25 2.37
N THR A 26 -26.75 -24.28 3.69
CA THR A 26 -25.57 -24.87 4.36
C THR A 26 -25.72 -26.38 4.61
N LYS A 27 -26.95 -26.90 4.48
CA LYS A 27 -27.36 -28.24 4.91
C LYS A 27 -27.07 -28.50 6.39
N ALA A 28 -27.17 -27.47 7.23
CA ALA A 28 -27.07 -27.63 8.68
C ALA A 28 -28.17 -28.56 9.22
N SER A 29 -27.93 -29.21 10.36
CA SER A 29 -28.89 -30.13 10.96
C SER A 29 -30.14 -29.42 11.48
N ALA A 30 -31.23 -30.17 11.67
CA ALA A 30 -32.47 -29.65 12.26
C ALA A 30 -32.27 -29.19 13.72
N ASP A 31 -31.30 -29.77 14.43
CA ASP A 31 -30.94 -29.37 15.80
C ASP A 31 -30.36 -27.96 15.80
N ILE A 32 -29.42 -27.67 14.89
CA ILE A 32 -28.81 -26.33 14.74
C ILE A 32 -29.89 -25.29 14.42
N LEU A 33 -30.86 -25.61 13.57
CA LEU A 33 -32.00 -24.72 13.28
C LEU A 33 -32.77 -24.35 14.55
N THR A 34 -33.16 -25.36 15.34
CA THR A 34 -33.96 -25.17 16.55
C THR A 34 -33.19 -24.40 17.61
N GLU A 35 -31.92 -24.73 17.82
CA GLU A 35 -31.04 -24.03 18.77
C GLU A 35 -30.85 -22.56 18.36
N THR A 36 -30.66 -22.30 17.06
CA THR A 36 -30.50 -20.93 16.55
C THR A 36 -31.76 -20.09 16.75
N GLU A 37 -32.93 -20.66 16.48
CA GLU A 37 -34.22 -19.98 16.65
C GLU A 37 -34.47 -19.63 18.13
N ILE A 38 -34.23 -20.58 19.03
CA ILE A 38 -34.34 -20.36 20.49
C ILE A 38 -33.40 -19.23 20.92
N TRP A 39 -32.15 -19.25 20.44
CA TRP A 39 -31.15 -18.24 20.78
C TRP A 39 -31.59 -16.82 20.34
N ILE A 40 -32.06 -16.67 19.09
CA ILE A 40 -32.53 -15.38 18.56
C ILE A 40 -33.66 -14.81 19.43
N LEU A 41 -34.63 -15.65 19.77
CA LEU A 41 -35.78 -15.26 20.59
C LEU A 41 -35.36 -14.87 22.02
N GLN A 42 -34.42 -15.61 22.63
CA GLN A 42 -33.89 -15.30 23.96
C GLN A 42 -33.14 -13.97 24.00
N VAL A 43 -32.27 -13.70 23.03
CA VAL A 43 -31.54 -12.43 22.93
C VAL A 43 -32.51 -11.26 22.75
N ALA A 44 -33.50 -11.42 21.88
CA ALA A 44 -34.54 -10.40 21.68
C ALA A 44 -35.35 -10.13 22.96
N ALA A 45 -35.76 -11.18 23.68
CA ALA A 45 -36.51 -11.06 24.92
C ALA A 45 -35.69 -10.35 26.02
N ASN A 46 -34.41 -10.70 26.19
CA ASN A 46 -33.53 -10.10 27.18
C ASN A 46 -33.29 -8.60 26.93
N LYS A 47 -33.17 -8.18 25.66
CA LYS A 47 -33.04 -6.75 25.31
C LYS A 47 -34.33 -5.96 25.55
N GLY A 48 -35.49 -6.57 25.27
CA GLY A 48 -36.80 -5.97 25.57
C GLY A 48 -37.04 -5.74 27.07
N VAL A 49 -36.49 -6.59 27.94
CA VAL A 49 -36.56 -6.44 29.40
C VAL A 49 -35.65 -5.31 29.91
N TYR A 50 -34.43 -5.17 29.38
CA TYR A 50 -33.50 -4.11 29.78
C TYR A 50 -33.94 -2.69 29.37
N SER A 51 -34.57 -2.53 28.19
CA SER A 51 -35.08 -1.21 27.73
C SER A 51 -36.18 -0.66 28.64
N ASN A 52 -37.00 -1.53 29.23
CA ASN A 52 -38.08 -1.13 30.14
C ASN A 52 -37.61 -0.70 31.54
N HIS A 53 -36.34 -0.92 31.90
CA HIS A 53 -35.80 -0.59 33.23
C HIS A 53 -35.01 0.73 33.30
N ILE A 54 -34.77 1.40 32.16
CA ILE A 54 -34.12 2.73 32.12
C ILE A 54 -35.21 3.77 31.87
N GLY A 55 -35.50 4.57 32.90
CA GLY A 55 -36.56 5.59 32.87
C GLY A 55 -36.32 6.69 31.85
N GLU A 56 -37.43 7.11 31.22
CA GLU A 56 -37.62 8.38 30.51
C GLU A 56 -36.75 8.63 29.27
N THR A 57 -36.98 7.83 28.23
CA THR A 57 -37.34 8.28 26.85
C THR A 57 -37.73 7.02 26.07
N SER A 58 -38.79 7.08 25.26
CA SER A 58 -39.29 5.96 24.45
C SER A 58 -38.29 5.55 23.36
N GLN A 59 -37.20 4.90 23.74
CA GLN A 59 -36.25 4.29 22.82
C GLN A 59 -36.73 2.89 22.50
N TRP A 60 -37.13 2.69 21.25
CA TRP A 60 -37.38 1.36 20.72
C TRP A 60 -36.12 0.50 20.87
N PRO A 61 -36.24 -0.82 21.10
CA PRO A 61 -35.08 -1.69 21.22
C PRO A 61 -34.20 -1.57 19.97
N ASP A 62 -32.92 -1.21 20.15
CA ASP A 62 -31.98 -1.11 19.02
C ASP A 62 -31.61 -2.50 18.50
N PHE A 63 -32.26 -2.99 17.46
CA PHE A 63 -31.86 -4.23 16.78
C PHE A 63 -30.92 -3.97 15.59
N SER A 64 -29.98 -3.02 15.73
CA SER A 64 -28.96 -2.77 14.71
C SER A 64 -28.11 -4.00 14.36
N LEU A 65 -27.49 -3.97 13.17
CA LEU A 65 -26.49 -4.95 12.76
C LEU A 65 -25.39 -5.13 13.82
N ASN A 66 -24.84 -4.03 14.34
CA ASN A 66 -23.78 -4.07 15.36
C ASN A 66 -24.24 -4.76 16.65
N PHE A 67 -25.49 -4.54 17.06
CA PHE A 67 -26.05 -5.23 18.21
C PHE A 67 -26.06 -6.75 18.01
N TRP A 68 -26.59 -7.22 16.88
CA TRP A 68 -26.68 -8.65 16.60
C TRP A 68 -25.29 -9.30 16.46
N LEU A 69 -24.35 -8.64 15.76
CA LEU A 69 -22.97 -9.14 15.65
C LEU A 69 -22.27 -9.24 17.01
N SER A 70 -22.50 -8.27 17.90
CA SER A 70 -21.98 -8.29 19.26
C SER A 70 -22.59 -9.45 20.07
N ALA A 71 -23.90 -9.66 19.95
CA ALA A 71 -24.59 -10.78 20.61
C ALA A 71 -24.05 -12.14 20.13
N VAL A 72 -23.83 -12.31 18.82
CA VAL A 72 -23.27 -13.54 18.25
C VAL A 72 -21.83 -13.77 18.74
N SER A 73 -21.02 -12.72 18.84
CA SER A 73 -19.64 -12.81 19.36
C SER A 73 -19.62 -13.28 20.82
N ASN A 74 -20.55 -12.80 21.66
CA ASN A 74 -20.71 -13.27 23.04
C ASN A 74 -21.16 -14.74 23.13
N CYS A 75 -21.95 -15.21 22.16
CA CYS A 75 -22.35 -16.61 22.07
C CYS A 75 -21.14 -17.53 21.83
N GLN A 76 -20.23 -17.16 20.93
CA GLN A 76 -19.03 -17.94 20.60
C GLN A 76 -18.13 -18.19 21.83
N LEU A 77 -17.97 -17.19 22.69
CA LEU A 77 -17.18 -17.30 23.93
C LEU A 77 -17.74 -18.37 24.91
N GLY A 78 -19.02 -18.71 24.82
CA GLY A 78 -19.67 -19.67 25.70
C GLY A 78 -19.71 -21.12 25.19
N ILE A 79 -19.52 -21.35 23.88
CA ILE A 79 -19.79 -22.65 23.23
C ILE A 79 -18.60 -23.18 22.40
N GLY A 80 -17.54 -22.39 22.21
CA GLY A 80 -16.32 -22.75 21.46
C GLY A 80 -16.37 -22.38 19.97
N GLU A 81 -15.20 -22.23 19.33
CA GLU A 81 -15.07 -21.67 17.96
C GLU A 81 -15.57 -22.61 16.84
N ASP A 82 -15.53 -23.91 17.06
CA ASP A 82 -15.85 -24.93 16.04
C ASP A 82 -17.33 -25.39 16.07
N ASN A 83 -18.24 -24.55 16.56
CA ASN A 83 -19.67 -24.87 16.57
C ASN A 83 -20.39 -24.31 15.32
N GLY A 84 -21.06 -25.19 14.56
CA GLY A 84 -21.88 -24.82 13.40
C GLY A 84 -23.01 -23.83 13.72
N LEU A 85 -23.46 -23.76 14.98
CA LEU A 85 -24.44 -22.77 15.45
C LEU A 85 -23.99 -21.33 15.20
N CYS A 86 -22.76 -20.99 15.59
CA CYS A 86 -22.23 -19.63 15.45
C CYS A 86 -22.07 -19.25 13.98
N ALA A 87 -21.67 -20.19 13.12
CA ALA A 87 -21.58 -19.97 11.68
C ALA A 87 -22.95 -19.69 11.04
N VAL A 88 -23.99 -20.46 11.42
CA VAL A 88 -25.37 -20.24 10.96
C VAL A 88 -25.92 -18.89 11.44
N LEU A 89 -25.66 -18.51 12.70
CA LEU A 89 -26.05 -17.22 13.26
C LEU A 89 -25.40 -16.04 12.52
N ARG A 90 -24.08 -16.08 12.32
CA ARG A 90 -23.33 -15.08 11.56
C ARG A 90 -23.90 -14.90 10.16
N LEU A 91 -24.11 -16.00 9.45
CA LEU A 91 -24.63 -15.96 8.08
C LEU A 91 -26.05 -15.41 8.03
N THR A 92 -26.91 -15.80 8.97
CA THR A 92 -28.28 -15.29 9.10
C THR A 92 -28.30 -13.78 9.30
N VAL A 93 -27.54 -13.25 10.25
CA VAL A 93 -27.46 -11.81 10.52
C VAL A 93 -26.93 -11.04 9.30
N ALA A 94 -25.82 -11.51 8.71
CA ALA A 94 -25.18 -10.86 7.57
C ALA A 94 -26.09 -10.82 6.32
N VAL A 95 -26.73 -11.94 5.99
CA VAL A 95 -27.65 -12.03 4.85
C VAL A 95 -28.90 -11.18 5.09
N SER A 96 -29.47 -11.19 6.29
CA SER A 96 -30.61 -10.33 6.64
C SER A 96 -30.29 -8.85 6.51
N ALA A 97 -29.08 -8.43 6.87
CA ALA A 97 -28.64 -7.05 6.72
C ALA A 97 -28.61 -6.59 5.25
N LEU A 98 -27.96 -7.35 4.36
CA LEU A 98 -27.93 -7.02 2.92
C LEU A 98 -29.31 -7.10 2.28
N GLN A 99 -30.11 -8.08 2.68
CA GLN A 99 -31.49 -8.21 2.23
C GLN A 99 -32.29 -6.95 2.54
N GLU A 100 -32.20 -6.45 3.78
CA GLU A 100 -32.91 -5.24 4.20
C GLU A 100 -32.45 -4.00 3.44
N ARG A 101 -31.13 -3.82 3.30
CA ARG A 101 -30.54 -2.74 2.49
C ARG A 101 -31.04 -2.77 1.05
N SER A 102 -31.03 -3.95 0.43
CA SER A 102 -31.51 -4.13 -0.93
C SER A 102 -32.99 -3.82 -1.06
N ARG A 103 -33.85 -4.25 -0.13
CA ARG A 103 -35.30 -4.00 -0.20
C ARG A 103 -35.64 -2.52 -0.06
N LYS A 104 -34.88 -1.79 0.76
CA LYS A 104 -35.00 -0.34 0.91
C LYS A 104 -34.40 0.46 -0.24
N GLY A 105 -33.69 -0.20 -1.16
CA GLY A 105 -32.90 0.49 -2.19
C GLY A 105 -31.78 1.35 -1.61
N ALA A 106 -31.33 1.03 -0.38
CA ALA A 106 -30.28 1.78 0.30
C ALA A 106 -28.91 1.38 -0.26
N LYS A 107 -28.03 2.37 -0.47
CA LYS A 107 -26.64 2.12 -0.83
C LYS A 107 -25.89 1.55 0.38
N VAL A 108 -25.10 0.51 0.16
CA VAL A 108 -24.22 -0.07 1.17
C VAL A 108 -22.87 0.63 1.08
N SER A 109 -22.36 1.13 2.21
CA SER A 109 -21.02 1.74 2.24
C SER A 109 -19.91 0.66 2.17
N GLU A 110 -18.70 1.03 1.74
CA GLU A 110 -17.54 0.13 1.73
C GLU A 110 -17.26 -0.49 3.11
N SER A 111 -17.32 0.32 4.17
CA SER A 111 -17.10 -0.16 5.54
C SER A 111 -18.17 -1.17 6.00
N GLU A 112 -19.42 -0.96 5.59
CA GLU A 112 -20.53 -1.85 5.92
C GLU A 112 -20.47 -3.15 5.11
N LEU A 113 -20.16 -3.07 3.82
CA LEU A 113 -19.97 -4.24 2.97
C LEU A 113 -18.80 -5.10 3.48
N SER A 114 -17.69 -4.46 3.89
CA SER A 114 -16.54 -5.14 4.48
C SER A 114 -16.89 -5.85 5.79
N LEU A 115 -17.64 -5.19 6.68
CA LEU A 115 -18.11 -5.79 7.94
C LEU A 115 -18.98 -7.03 7.68
N ILE A 116 -19.93 -6.91 6.75
CA ILE A 116 -20.83 -8.00 6.38
C ILE A 116 -20.05 -9.14 5.73
N TRP A 117 -19.14 -8.83 4.81
CA TRP A 117 -18.33 -9.83 4.13
C TRP A 117 -17.41 -10.58 5.09
N ASN A 118 -16.75 -9.90 6.02
CA ASN A 118 -15.94 -10.54 7.06
C ASN A 118 -16.78 -11.49 7.92
N THR A 119 -18.01 -11.07 8.28
CA THR A 119 -18.95 -11.94 9.00
C THR A 119 -19.33 -13.20 8.21
N ILE A 120 -19.52 -13.07 6.89
CA ILE A 120 -19.78 -14.21 5.99
C ILE A 120 -18.54 -15.10 5.88
N CYS A 121 -17.34 -14.52 5.78
CA CYS A 121 -16.07 -15.26 5.72
C CYS A 121 -15.84 -16.10 6.96
N ASP A 122 -16.10 -15.55 8.15
CA ASP A 122 -16.00 -16.28 9.41
C ASP A 122 -16.93 -17.50 9.44
N ALA A 123 -18.12 -17.40 8.82
CA ALA A 123 -19.02 -18.54 8.66
C ALA A 123 -18.49 -19.54 7.62
N LEU A 124 -17.98 -19.06 6.48
CA LEU A 124 -17.47 -19.89 5.37
C LEU A 124 -16.19 -20.65 5.73
N THR A 125 -15.40 -20.15 6.68
CA THR A 125 -14.13 -20.75 7.12
C THR A 125 -14.30 -21.70 8.31
N ASN A 126 -15.49 -21.72 8.93
CA ASN A 126 -15.79 -22.61 10.05
C ASN A 126 -15.76 -24.09 9.62
N ILE A 127 -15.02 -24.91 10.36
CA ILE A 127 -14.79 -26.32 10.00
C ILE A 127 -16.05 -27.20 10.15
N ALA A 128 -16.99 -26.83 11.03
CA ALA A 128 -18.15 -27.66 11.37
C ALA A 128 -19.15 -27.84 10.22
N LEU A 129 -19.12 -26.94 9.23
CA LEU A 129 -20.04 -26.97 8.08
C LEU A 129 -19.36 -27.39 6.77
N GLN A 130 -18.06 -27.65 6.75
CA GLN A 130 -17.31 -27.88 5.49
C GLN A 130 -17.75 -29.15 4.76
N ASP A 131 -18.07 -30.22 5.48
CA ASP A 131 -18.44 -31.50 4.87
C ASP A 131 -19.85 -31.48 4.25
N SER A 132 -20.75 -30.62 4.75
CA SER A 132 -22.14 -30.52 4.29
C SER A 132 -22.34 -29.42 3.24
N TRP A 133 -21.53 -28.36 3.32
CA TRP A 133 -21.65 -27.15 2.51
C TRP A 133 -20.73 -27.21 1.28
N SER A 134 -21.32 -27.49 0.11
CA SER A 134 -20.53 -27.66 -1.12
C SER A 134 -20.80 -26.54 -2.14
N PRO A 135 -19.75 -25.94 -2.74
CA PRO A 135 -19.91 -25.08 -3.90
C PRO A 135 -20.33 -25.88 -5.14
N SER A 136 -20.73 -25.17 -6.18
CA SER A 136 -21.07 -25.76 -7.47
C SER A 136 -20.60 -24.86 -8.61
N ARG A 137 -20.04 -25.44 -9.68
CA ARG A 137 -19.64 -24.67 -10.85
C ARG A 137 -20.85 -24.35 -11.74
N SER A 138 -21.00 -23.09 -12.12
CA SER A 138 -22.12 -22.60 -12.93
C SER A 138 -21.86 -22.78 -14.43
N ALA A 139 -22.90 -22.61 -15.24
CA ALA A 139 -22.78 -22.59 -16.71
C ALA A 139 -21.99 -21.39 -17.24
N GLN A 140 -21.87 -20.32 -16.44
CA GLN A 140 -21.07 -19.14 -16.75
C GLN A 140 -19.60 -19.28 -16.27
N GLY A 141 -19.25 -20.43 -15.69
CA GLY A 141 -17.87 -20.78 -15.32
C GLY A 141 -17.47 -20.46 -13.87
N PHE A 142 -18.23 -19.62 -13.16
CA PHE A 142 -17.94 -19.32 -11.75
C PHE A 142 -18.34 -20.43 -10.78
N LEU A 143 -17.73 -20.42 -9.60
CA LEU A 143 -18.12 -21.24 -8.46
C LEU A 143 -19.14 -20.49 -7.61
N SER A 144 -20.25 -21.17 -7.31
CA SER A 144 -21.36 -20.62 -6.53
C SER A 144 -21.46 -21.33 -5.19
N VAL A 145 -21.33 -20.58 -4.09
CA VAL A 145 -21.61 -21.06 -2.74
C VAL A 145 -22.98 -20.54 -2.32
N PRO A 146 -23.97 -21.41 -2.06
CA PRO A 146 -25.27 -20.97 -1.56
C PRO A 146 -25.14 -20.48 -0.11
N LEU A 147 -25.64 -19.28 0.18
CA LEU A 147 -25.60 -18.67 1.51
C LEU A 147 -26.99 -18.68 2.18
N CYS A 148 -28.05 -18.48 1.39
CA CYS A 148 -29.44 -18.60 1.82
C CYS A 148 -30.30 -19.06 0.64
N SER A 149 -31.27 -19.93 0.88
CA SER A 149 -32.18 -20.43 -0.15
C SER A 149 -33.59 -20.64 0.37
N ILE A 150 -34.47 -19.67 0.09
CA ILE A 150 -35.90 -19.71 0.41
C ILE A 150 -36.65 -20.04 -0.88
N ILE A 151 -37.32 -21.20 -0.88
CA ILE A 151 -38.03 -21.75 -2.03
C ILE A 151 -39.50 -21.96 -1.62
N LYS A 152 -40.43 -21.46 -2.43
CA LYS A 152 -41.88 -21.65 -2.24
C LYS A 152 -42.45 -22.39 -3.44
N GLU A 153 -43.13 -23.51 -3.20
CA GLU A 153 -43.79 -24.31 -4.25
C GLU A 153 -42.86 -24.76 -5.41
N GLY A 154 -41.54 -24.85 -5.16
CA GLY A 154 -40.54 -25.18 -6.17
C GLY A 154 -40.09 -24.00 -7.05
N GLN A 155 -40.50 -22.78 -6.71
CA GLN A 155 -40.04 -21.53 -7.29
C GLN A 155 -39.12 -20.80 -6.31
N ILE A 156 -38.21 -20.00 -6.87
CA ILE A 156 -37.33 -19.12 -6.09
C ILE A 156 -38.21 -18.07 -5.39
N ASP A 157 -38.12 -17.96 -4.07
CA ASP A 157 -38.62 -16.77 -3.36
C ASP A 157 -37.45 -15.81 -3.15
N GLU A 158 -36.39 -16.29 -2.49
CA GLU A 158 -35.15 -15.54 -2.28
C GLU A 158 -33.93 -16.45 -2.25
N LEU A 159 -32.82 -16.00 -2.86
CA LEU A 159 -31.54 -16.70 -2.79
C LEU A 159 -30.42 -15.71 -2.53
N PHE A 160 -29.47 -16.08 -1.68
CA PHE A 160 -28.17 -15.42 -1.61
C PHE A 160 -27.07 -16.40 -1.98
N ARG A 161 -26.14 -15.97 -2.81
CA ARG A 161 -25.02 -16.78 -3.29
C ARG A 161 -23.75 -15.94 -3.33
N LEU A 162 -22.63 -16.54 -2.93
CA LEU A 162 -21.30 -16.03 -3.28
C LEU A 162 -20.93 -16.60 -4.65
N HIS A 163 -20.60 -15.74 -5.60
CA HIS A 163 -20.07 -16.13 -6.91
C HIS A 163 -18.59 -15.77 -6.98
N VAL A 164 -17.75 -16.74 -7.36
CA VAL A 164 -16.30 -16.54 -7.51
C VAL A 164 -15.83 -17.09 -8.85
N TRP A 165 -15.32 -16.22 -9.71
CA TRP A 165 -14.52 -16.59 -10.86
C TRP A 165 -13.07 -16.68 -10.39
N LEU A 166 -12.46 -17.84 -10.55
CA LEU A 166 -11.04 -18.04 -10.25
C LEU A 166 -10.19 -17.70 -11.49
N PRO A 167 -8.89 -17.35 -11.31
CA PRO A 167 -7.92 -17.21 -12.40
C PRO A 167 -7.44 -18.58 -12.91
N ASP A 168 -8.38 -19.49 -13.14
CA ASP A 168 -8.16 -20.91 -13.48
C ASP A 168 -8.43 -21.22 -14.96
N TYR A 169 -8.62 -20.19 -15.79
CA TYR A 169 -9.02 -20.27 -17.20
C TYR A 169 -10.36 -20.96 -17.46
N HIS A 170 -11.13 -21.31 -16.43
CA HIS A 170 -12.46 -21.89 -16.60
C HIS A 170 -13.51 -20.79 -16.72
N ARG A 171 -14.07 -20.64 -17.91
CA ARG A 171 -15.20 -19.76 -18.21
C ARG A 171 -16.36 -20.53 -18.81
N GLY A 172 -17.55 -19.93 -18.79
CA GLY A 172 -18.73 -20.50 -19.41
C GLY A 172 -18.59 -20.66 -20.92
N ASN A 173 -19.44 -21.49 -21.53
CA ASN A 173 -19.49 -21.60 -22.98
C ASN A 173 -19.97 -20.26 -23.58
N SER A 174 -19.14 -19.63 -24.41
CA SER A 174 -19.43 -18.35 -25.06
C SER A 174 -20.70 -18.38 -25.90
N ASP A 175 -21.04 -19.53 -26.49
CA ASP A 175 -22.24 -19.70 -27.31
C ASP A 175 -23.54 -19.53 -26.50
N PHE A 176 -23.47 -19.69 -25.17
CA PHE A 176 -24.63 -19.65 -24.26
C PHE A 176 -24.46 -18.61 -23.13
N ALA A 177 -23.64 -17.58 -23.37
CA ALA A 177 -23.28 -16.61 -22.34
C ALA A 177 -24.41 -15.59 -22.05
N ILE A 178 -25.24 -15.26 -23.04
CA ILE A 178 -26.37 -14.33 -22.88
C ILE A 178 -27.55 -15.09 -22.26
N HIS A 179 -27.99 -14.66 -21.09
CA HIS A 179 -29.07 -15.31 -20.36
C HIS A 179 -29.92 -14.30 -19.59
N SER A 180 -31.09 -14.74 -19.15
CA SER A 180 -31.96 -13.98 -18.26
C SER A 180 -32.13 -14.70 -16.92
N HIS A 181 -32.63 -13.98 -15.92
CA HIS A 181 -32.95 -14.54 -14.61
C HIS A 181 -34.46 -14.66 -14.39
N GLN A 182 -34.88 -15.68 -13.65
CA GLN A 182 -36.29 -15.82 -13.24
C GLN A 182 -36.68 -14.66 -12.33
N SER A 183 -35.86 -14.33 -11.35
CA SER A 183 -36.11 -13.29 -10.37
C SER A 183 -35.27 -12.04 -10.62
N PHE A 184 -35.66 -10.92 -10.04
CA PHE A 184 -34.80 -9.74 -9.92
C PHE A 184 -33.49 -10.12 -9.21
N ALA A 185 -32.35 -9.57 -9.66
CA ALA A 185 -31.05 -9.78 -9.07
C ALA A 185 -30.37 -8.48 -8.62
N HIS A 186 -29.65 -8.55 -7.49
CA HIS A 186 -28.77 -7.50 -6.97
C HIS A 186 -27.38 -8.11 -6.71
N SER A 187 -26.33 -7.46 -7.18
CA SER A 187 -24.95 -7.88 -7.07
C SER A 187 -24.14 -6.84 -6.29
N TRP A 188 -23.28 -7.28 -5.37
CA TRP A 188 -22.28 -6.45 -4.67
C TRP A 188 -20.89 -7.01 -4.89
N ILE A 189 -20.02 -6.24 -5.55
CA ILE A 189 -18.68 -6.68 -5.92
C ILE A 189 -17.76 -6.65 -4.70
N LEU A 190 -17.25 -7.83 -4.34
CA LEU A 190 -16.33 -8.02 -3.23
C LEU A 190 -14.88 -7.81 -3.65
N ALA A 191 -14.49 -8.33 -4.82
CA ALA A 191 -13.11 -8.31 -5.27
C ALA A 191 -13.02 -8.37 -6.80
N GLY A 192 -12.02 -7.71 -7.36
CA GLY A 192 -11.82 -7.60 -8.80
C GLY A 192 -12.84 -6.73 -9.51
N GLU A 193 -12.87 -6.88 -10.83
CA GLU A 193 -13.70 -6.10 -11.75
C GLU A 193 -14.39 -7.04 -12.75
N GLY A 194 -15.64 -6.74 -13.06
CA GLY A 194 -16.41 -7.45 -14.10
C GLY A 194 -17.27 -6.49 -14.90
N THR A 195 -17.54 -6.83 -16.15
CA THR A 195 -18.36 -6.01 -17.05
C THR A 195 -19.71 -6.68 -17.28
N ASP A 196 -20.81 -5.98 -17.00
CA ASP A 196 -22.15 -6.44 -17.34
C ASP A 196 -22.58 -5.83 -18.67
N HIS A 197 -23.01 -6.68 -19.60
CA HIS A 197 -23.56 -6.30 -20.90
C HIS A 197 -25.05 -6.63 -20.93
N GLN A 198 -25.90 -5.65 -21.23
CA GLN A 198 -27.33 -5.85 -21.35
C GLN A 198 -27.78 -5.86 -22.81
N TYR A 199 -28.77 -6.70 -23.10
CA TYR A 199 -29.24 -6.94 -24.46
C TYR A 199 -30.75 -6.72 -24.56
N GLN A 200 -31.15 -6.02 -25.62
CA GLN A 200 -32.51 -6.08 -26.12
C GLN A 200 -32.65 -7.30 -27.02
N VAL A 201 -33.71 -8.08 -26.81
CA VAL A 201 -33.96 -9.34 -27.54
C VAL A 201 -35.36 -9.33 -28.12
N ASP A 202 -35.43 -9.27 -29.45
CA ASP A 202 -36.68 -9.21 -30.20
C ASP A 202 -36.91 -10.54 -30.94
N ARG A 203 -38.17 -11.02 -30.94
CA ARG A 203 -38.53 -12.24 -31.66
C ARG A 203 -38.62 -11.98 -33.16
N VAL A 204 -38.07 -12.89 -33.94
CA VAL A 204 -38.07 -12.82 -35.41
C VAL A 204 -38.65 -14.10 -36.02
N ASN A 205 -39.23 -13.98 -37.20
CA ASN A 205 -39.89 -15.11 -37.88
C ASN A 205 -38.99 -15.79 -38.93
N HIS A 206 -37.92 -15.13 -39.36
CA HIS A 206 -37.04 -15.61 -40.41
C HIS A 206 -35.62 -15.86 -39.89
N ALA A 207 -35.03 -17.00 -40.25
CA ALA A 207 -33.67 -17.35 -39.85
C ALA A 207 -32.61 -16.36 -40.36
N SER A 208 -32.88 -15.65 -41.45
CA SER A 208 -32.00 -14.61 -41.98
C SER A 208 -31.91 -13.35 -41.11
N GLU A 209 -32.91 -13.12 -40.26
CA GLU A 209 -32.98 -11.97 -39.34
C GLU A 209 -32.56 -12.36 -37.92
N ALA A 210 -32.43 -13.66 -37.65
CA ALA A 210 -32.09 -14.19 -36.35
C ALA A 210 -30.58 -14.13 -36.10
N THR A 211 -30.22 -13.71 -34.90
CA THR A 211 -28.84 -13.82 -34.38
C THR A 211 -28.67 -15.08 -33.53
N HIS A 212 -29.74 -15.48 -32.82
CA HIS A 212 -29.74 -16.56 -31.84
C HIS A 212 -31.08 -17.31 -31.85
N ALA A 213 -31.14 -18.43 -31.14
CA ALA A 213 -32.40 -19.09 -30.72
C ALA A 213 -32.53 -19.07 -29.19
N GLU A 214 -33.76 -19.05 -28.68
CA GLU A 214 -34.04 -19.23 -27.25
C GLU A 214 -33.88 -20.72 -26.86
N PHE A 215 -33.16 -20.97 -25.77
CA PHE A 215 -33.03 -22.28 -25.15
C PHE A 215 -33.76 -22.31 -23.80
N CYS A 216 -34.52 -23.38 -23.58
CA CYS A 216 -35.20 -23.66 -22.33
C CYS A 216 -34.24 -24.37 -21.36
N LEU A 217 -34.20 -23.89 -20.12
CA LEU A 217 -33.38 -24.45 -19.05
C LEU A 217 -34.14 -25.52 -18.25
N SER A 218 -33.46 -26.60 -17.89
CA SER A 218 -33.93 -27.62 -16.94
C SER A 218 -32.80 -28.05 -16.01
N TRP A 219 -33.13 -28.37 -14.76
CA TRP A 219 -32.15 -28.72 -13.73
C TRP A 219 -32.29 -30.18 -13.30
N SER A 220 -31.17 -30.79 -12.96
CA SER A 220 -31.14 -32.13 -12.38
C SER A 220 -30.46 -32.16 -11.02
N ASP A 221 -31.09 -32.86 -10.08
CA ASP A 221 -30.58 -33.19 -8.75
C ASP A 221 -29.85 -34.55 -8.72
N GLY A 222 -29.61 -35.16 -9.89
CA GLY A 222 -29.03 -36.50 -10.02
C GLY A 222 -30.05 -37.65 -9.98
N LYS A 223 -31.31 -37.38 -9.64
CA LYS A 223 -32.41 -38.36 -9.62
C LYS A 223 -33.52 -38.03 -10.61
N ASN A 224 -33.86 -36.75 -10.77
CA ASN A 224 -34.91 -36.26 -11.65
C ASN A 224 -34.39 -35.10 -12.53
N LEU A 225 -35.00 -34.91 -13.71
CA LEU A 225 -34.80 -33.73 -14.55
C LEU A 225 -36.12 -32.94 -14.57
N GLY A 226 -36.08 -31.65 -14.27
CA GLY A 226 -37.30 -30.84 -14.25
C GLY A 226 -37.06 -29.34 -14.30
N LYS A 227 -38.17 -28.59 -14.38
CA LYS A 227 -38.21 -27.12 -14.34
C LYS A 227 -38.41 -26.54 -12.94
N LYS A 228 -38.38 -27.37 -11.89
CA LYS A 228 -38.46 -26.90 -10.49
C LYS A 228 -37.06 -26.60 -9.99
N TYR A 229 -36.94 -25.50 -9.24
CA TYR A 229 -35.65 -25.11 -8.68
C TYR A 229 -35.27 -26.00 -7.49
N VAL A 230 -34.00 -26.40 -7.43
CA VAL A 230 -33.38 -27.12 -6.31
C VAL A 230 -32.10 -26.39 -5.89
N THR A 231 -31.84 -26.26 -4.59
CA THR A 231 -30.68 -25.52 -4.06
C THR A 231 -29.34 -26.12 -4.49
N HIS A 232 -29.20 -27.45 -4.41
CA HIS A 232 -28.00 -28.19 -4.80
C HIS A 232 -28.29 -29.03 -6.05
N GLN A 233 -27.85 -28.53 -7.20
CA GLN A 233 -28.07 -29.16 -8.51
C GLN A 233 -26.80 -29.88 -8.96
N HIS A 234 -26.94 -31.06 -9.54
CA HIS A 234 -25.82 -31.81 -10.13
C HIS A 234 -25.49 -31.35 -11.56
N SER A 235 -26.52 -31.03 -12.35
CA SER A 235 -26.35 -30.54 -13.71
C SER A 235 -27.50 -29.64 -14.15
N SER A 236 -27.29 -28.90 -15.23
CA SER A 236 -28.34 -28.18 -15.95
C SER A 236 -28.27 -28.48 -17.43
N VAL A 237 -29.43 -28.72 -18.05
CA VAL A 237 -29.58 -29.02 -19.48
C VAL A 237 -30.32 -27.86 -20.13
N ILE A 238 -29.77 -27.35 -21.22
CA ILE A 238 -30.45 -26.39 -22.10
C ILE A 238 -30.90 -27.10 -23.37
N VAL A 239 -32.12 -26.82 -23.80
CA VAL A 239 -32.74 -27.43 -24.99
C VAL A 239 -33.28 -26.33 -25.89
N ASN A 240 -32.94 -26.37 -27.18
CA ASN A 240 -33.41 -25.40 -28.16
C ASN A 240 -34.94 -25.40 -28.21
N SER A 241 -35.56 -24.23 -28.03
CA SER A 241 -37.02 -24.08 -28.05
C SER A 241 -37.60 -23.89 -29.45
N GLY A 242 -36.74 -23.69 -30.46
CA GLY A 242 -37.11 -23.36 -31.84
C GLY A 242 -37.52 -21.91 -32.07
N LYS A 243 -37.54 -21.07 -31.03
CA LYS A 243 -37.86 -19.64 -31.16
C LYS A 243 -36.63 -18.84 -31.58
N LEU A 244 -36.74 -18.15 -32.71
CA LEU A 244 -35.68 -17.33 -33.27
C LEU A 244 -35.73 -15.90 -32.72
N VAL A 245 -34.56 -15.34 -32.41
CA VAL A 245 -34.45 -13.98 -31.86
C VAL A 245 -33.29 -13.19 -32.46
N GLN A 246 -33.47 -11.88 -32.49
CA GLN A 246 -32.43 -10.89 -32.76
C GLN A 246 -32.02 -10.23 -31.43
N SER A 247 -30.74 -10.32 -31.08
CA SER A 247 -30.18 -9.67 -29.90
C SER A 247 -29.33 -8.47 -30.29
N THR A 248 -29.54 -7.34 -29.63
CA THR A 248 -28.74 -6.11 -29.79
C THR A 248 -28.24 -5.67 -28.42
N GLU A 249 -26.93 -5.43 -28.30
CA GLU A 249 -26.36 -4.87 -27.06
C GLU A 249 -26.81 -3.42 -26.90
N ILE A 250 -27.35 -3.09 -25.72
CA ILE A 250 -27.89 -1.75 -25.43
C ILE A 250 -27.09 -1.00 -24.37
N GLU A 251 -26.40 -1.71 -23.48
CA GLU A 251 -25.62 -1.13 -22.40
C GLU A 251 -24.44 -2.06 -22.06
N SER A 252 -23.30 -1.46 -21.69
CA SER A 252 -22.14 -2.14 -21.14
C SER A 252 -21.59 -1.31 -19.99
N SER A 253 -21.50 -1.92 -18.80
CA SER A 253 -21.17 -1.26 -17.55
C SER A 253 -20.10 -2.04 -16.79
N VAL A 254 -19.02 -1.36 -16.42
CA VAL A 254 -17.91 -1.94 -15.64
C VAL A 254 -18.18 -1.76 -14.15
N HIS A 255 -17.99 -2.82 -13.37
CA HIS A 255 -18.27 -2.87 -11.94
C HIS A 255 -17.03 -3.27 -11.14
N PRO A 256 -16.30 -2.31 -10.53
CA PRO A 256 -15.13 -2.59 -9.70
C PRO A 256 -15.51 -3.02 -8.28
N ARG A 257 -14.53 -3.43 -7.47
CA ARG A 257 -14.67 -3.69 -6.03
C ARG A 257 -15.44 -2.57 -5.31
N ASN A 258 -16.29 -2.95 -4.35
CA ASN A 258 -17.18 -2.09 -3.57
C ASN A 258 -18.34 -1.44 -4.35
N SER A 259 -18.50 -1.73 -5.65
CA SER A 259 -19.67 -1.30 -6.42
C SER A 259 -20.83 -2.31 -6.31
N SER A 260 -22.03 -1.89 -6.74
CA SER A 260 -23.21 -2.75 -6.79
C SER A 260 -24.05 -2.43 -8.02
N TYR A 261 -24.75 -3.42 -8.56
CA TYR A 261 -25.65 -3.25 -9.70
C TYR A 261 -26.83 -4.23 -9.64
N THR A 262 -27.85 -3.98 -10.44
CA THR A 262 -29.11 -4.74 -10.42
C THR A 262 -29.51 -5.18 -11.82
N ILE A 263 -30.08 -6.39 -11.93
CA ILE A 263 -30.61 -6.94 -13.18
C ILE A 263 -32.09 -7.28 -12.96
N PRO A 264 -33.03 -6.61 -13.65
CA PRO A 264 -34.45 -6.94 -13.55
C PRO A 264 -34.77 -8.36 -14.05
N SER A 265 -35.84 -8.97 -13.52
CA SER A 265 -36.28 -10.29 -13.95
C SER A 265 -36.55 -10.32 -15.46
N GLY A 266 -36.01 -11.32 -16.17
CA GLY A 266 -36.22 -11.49 -17.61
C GLY A 266 -35.37 -10.61 -18.53
N VAL A 267 -34.57 -9.68 -18.00
CA VAL A 267 -33.62 -8.92 -18.81
C VAL A 267 -32.47 -9.84 -19.22
N PHE A 268 -32.11 -9.80 -20.50
CA PHE A 268 -30.98 -10.56 -21.02
C PHE A 268 -29.68 -9.80 -20.77
N HIS A 269 -28.72 -10.50 -20.20
CA HIS A 269 -27.41 -9.94 -19.92
C HIS A 269 -26.31 -11.00 -20.02
N ARG A 270 -25.06 -10.53 -19.99
CA ARG A 270 -23.84 -11.33 -19.87
C ARG A 270 -22.85 -10.62 -18.98
N THR A 271 -22.30 -11.33 -18.00
CA THR A 271 -21.15 -10.86 -17.24
C THR A 271 -19.86 -11.37 -17.87
N GLU A 272 -18.96 -10.45 -18.20
CA GLU A 272 -17.64 -10.72 -18.77
C GLU A 272 -16.54 -10.52 -17.71
N VAL A 273 -15.70 -11.54 -17.56
CA VAL A 273 -14.52 -11.55 -16.67
C VAL A 273 -13.38 -12.26 -17.42
N PRO A 274 -12.20 -11.62 -17.61
CA PRO A 274 -11.04 -12.25 -18.26
C PRO A 274 -10.66 -13.58 -17.61
N CYS A 275 -10.19 -14.56 -18.40
CA CYS A 275 -10.01 -15.95 -17.96
C CYS A 275 -8.91 -16.16 -16.90
N ASP A 276 -7.97 -15.22 -16.79
CA ASP A 276 -6.83 -15.18 -15.88
C ASP A 276 -7.04 -14.22 -14.69
N VAL A 277 -8.27 -13.72 -14.49
CA VAL A 277 -8.62 -12.74 -13.44
C VAL A 277 -9.61 -13.36 -12.44
N LEU A 278 -9.53 -12.91 -11.18
CA LEU A 278 -10.43 -13.23 -10.10
C LEU A 278 -11.52 -12.17 -10.02
N HIS A 279 -12.77 -12.61 -9.90
CA HIS A 279 -13.90 -11.72 -9.64
C HIS A 279 -14.82 -12.39 -8.62
N ALA A 280 -15.24 -11.64 -7.61
CA ALA A 280 -16.12 -12.17 -6.57
C ALA A 280 -17.27 -11.21 -6.27
N THR A 281 -18.47 -11.76 -6.13
CA THR A 281 -19.69 -10.98 -5.82
C THR A 281 -20.65 -11.73 -4.90
N LEU A 282 -21.32 -10.99 -4.02
CA LEU A 282 -22.54 -11.46 -3.36
C LEU A 282 -23.73 -11.17 -4.27
N PHE A 283 -24.48 -12.21 -4.58
CA PHE A 283 -25.58 -12.17 -5.53
C PHE A 283 -26.89 -12.56 -4.85
N TYR A 284 -27.85 -11.62 -4.84
CA TYR A 284 -29.15 -11.74 -4.22
C TYR A 284 -30.26 -11.81 -5.27
N PHE A 285 -31.07 -12.86 -5.24
CA PHE A 285 -32.28 -13.01 -6.04
C PHE A 285 -33.51 -12.71 -5.17
N ASP A 286 -34.43 -11.89 -5.68
CA ASP A 286 -35.66 -11.48 -4.99
C ASP A 286 -36.87 -11.51 -5.93
N SER A 287 -37.71 -12.54 -5.79
CA SER A 287 -38.89 -12.72 -6.65
C SER A 287 -40.01 -11.71 -6.39
N ARG A 288 -39.97 -10.98 -5.26
CA ARG A 288 -41.00 -9.98 -4.93
C ARG A 288 -40.93 -8.75 -5.82
N ARG A 289 -39.74 -8.48 -6.38
CA ARG A 289 -39.48 -7.39 -7.33
C ARG A 289 -39.61 -7.81 -8.79
N GLY A 290 -40.08 -9.03 -9.05
CA GLY A 290 -40.33 -9.56 -10.38
C GLY A 290 -39.98 -11.04 -10.47
N PHE A 291 -40.83 -11.81 -11.13
CA PHE A 291 -40.60 -13.23 -11.40
C PHE A 291 -41.13 -13.61 -12.78
N ILE A 292 -40.31 -14.28 -13.59
CA ILE A 292 -40.71 -14.91 -14.85
C ILE A 292 -40.49 -16.42 -14.79
N GLN A 293 -41.44 -17.17 -15.36
CA GLN A 293 -41.45 -18.62 -15.24
C GLN A 293 -40.32 -19.27 -16.07
N ASP A 294 -40.22 -18.90 -17.34
CA ASP A 294 -39.19 -19.38 -18.25
C ASP A 294 -38.14 -18.27 -18.38
N ALA A 295 -36.94 -18.47 -17.80
CA ALA A 295 -35.78 -17.59 -17.96
C ALA A 295 -34.86 -18.17 -19.05
N PRO A 296 -35.07 -17.80 -20.33
CA PRO A 296 -34.33 -18.39 -21.45
C PRO A 296 -32.86 -17.98 -21.44
N VAL A 297 -32.07 -18.85 -22.07
CA VAL A 297 -30.68 -18.63 -22.46
C VAL A 297 -30.65 -18.48 -23.97
N LEU A 298 -29.84 -17.57 -24.51
CA LEU A 298 -29.66 -17.48 -25.96
C LEU A 298 -28.54 -18.41 -26.40
N GLY A 299 -28.71 -19.04 -27.57
CA GLY A 299 -27.71 -19.91 -28.15
C GLY A 299 -27.73 -19.91 -29.67
N PRO A 300 -26.86 -20.70 -30.31
CA PRO A 300 -26.82 -20.81 -31.76
C PRO A 300 -28.16 -21.28 -32.34
N ILE A 301 -28.56 -20.73 -33.50
CA ILE A 301 -29.86 -20.99 -34.15
C ILE A 301 -30.15 -22.49 -34.28
N ASN A 302 -29.15 -23.26 -34.75
CA ASN A 302 -29.22 -24.71 -34.93
C ASN A 302 -28.49 -25.47 -33.80
N GLY A 303 -28.36 -24.86 -32.63
CA GLY A 303 -27.64 -25.45 -31.51
C GLY A 303 -28.35 -26.69 -30.97
N ILE A 304 -27.55 -27.71 -30.64
CA ILE A 304 -28.01 -28.95 -30.02
C ILE A 304 -28.13 -28.78 -28.49
N PRO A 305 -28.88 -29.66 -27.80
CA PRO A 305 -28.95 -29.64 -26.34
C PRO A 305 -27.56 -29.72 -25.71
N SER A 306 -27.33 -28.93 -24.67
CA SER A 306 -26.06 -28.88 -23.93
C SER A 306 -26.29 -29.12 -22.45
N THR A 307 -25.40 -29.89 -21.82
CA THR A 307 -25.45 -30.21 -20.39
C THR A 307 -24.23 -29.66 -19.67
N GLN A 308 -24.47 -28.79 -18.69
CA GLN A 308 -23.44 -28.31 -17.77
C GLN A 308 -23.40 -29.20 -16.53
N ILE A 309 -22.25 -29.82 -16.27
CA ILE A 309 -21.97 -30.53 -15.01
C ILE A 309 -21.48 -29.52 -13.97
N ARG A 310 -22.02 -29.57 -12.75
CA ARG A 310 -21.75 -28.57 -11.70
C ARG A 310 -20.68 -28.99 -10.69
N ASN A 311 -19.64 -29.69 -11.15
CA ASN A 311 -18.54 -30.16 -10.29
C ASN A 311 -17.68 -28.97 -9.78
N PRO A 312 -17.50 -28.81 -8.46
CA PRO A 312 -16.65 -27.75 -7.91
C PRO A 312 -15.14 -27.98 -8.09
N ALA A 313 -14.71 -29.14 -8.59
CA ALA A 313 -13.30 -29.48 -8.84
C ALA A 313 -12.41 -29.36 -7.58
N GLY A 314 -12.92 -29.84 -6.44
CA GLY A 314 -12.19 -29.87 -5.17
C GLY A 314 -12.21 -28.56 -4.37
N GLN A 315 -12.79 -27.49 -4.92
CA GLN A 315 -12.96 -26.22 -4.20
C GLN A 315 -13.99 -26.36 -3.08
N THR A 316 -13.74 -25.69 -1.95
CA THR A 316 -14.61 -25.67 -0.77
C THR A 316 -15.09 -24.24 -0.49
N PRO A 317 -16.13 -24.03 0.34
CA PRO A 317 -16.51 -22.68 0.76
C PRO A 317 -15.36 -21.94 1.43
N LYS A 318 -14.57 -22.64 2.26
CA LYS A 318 -13.37 -22.10 2.90
C LYS A 318 -12.33 -21.63 1.89
N SER A 319 -11.94 -22.47 0.92
CA SER A 319 -10.89 -22.10 -0.06
C SER A 319 -11.31 -20.90 -0.90
N LEU A 320 -12.60 -20.79 -1.24
CA LEU A 320 -13.14 -19.65 -1.98
C LEU A 320 -13.17 -18.37 -1.14
N ALA A 321 -13.56 -18.44 0.13
CA ALA A 321 -13.51 -17.28 1.03
C ALA A 321 -12.07 -16.79 1.22
N GLU A 322 -11.13 -17.71 1.50
CA GLU A 322 -9.70 -17.40 1.64
C GLU A 322 -9.13 -16.77 0.36
N SER A 323 -9.52 -17.28 -0.82
CA SER A 323 -9.14 -16.72 -2.12
C SER A 323 -9.60 -15.27 -2.30
N VAL A 324 -10.82 -14.95 -1.88
CA VAL A 324 -11.37 -13.59 -1.99
C VAL A 324 -10.67 -12.65 -1.01
N ILE A 325 -10.45 -13.05 0.25
CA ILE A 325 -9.72 -12.25 1.24
C ILE A 325 -8.29 -11.98 0.79
N LEU A 326 -7.60 -13.02 0.31
CA LEU A 326 -6.24 -12.91 -0.22
C LEU A 326 -6.19 -11.86 -1.34
N PHE A 327 -7.13 -11.92 -2.27
CA PHE A 327 -7.17 -10.99 -3.40
C PHE A 327 -7.53 -9.57 -2.99
N GLN A 328 -8.52 -9.37 -2.11
CA GLN A 328 -8.85 -8.06 -1.55
C GLN A 328 -7.65 -7.42 -0.85
N THR A 329 -6.92 -8.20 -0.07
CA THR A 329 -5.73 -7.74 0.66
C THR A 329 -4.62 -7.33 -0.32
N TRP A 330 -4.43 -8.10 -1.40
CA TRP A 330 -3.52 -7.73 -2.48
C TRP A 330 -3.94 -6.43 -3.18
N GLU A 331 -5.23 -6.26 -3.53
CA GLU A 331 -5.76 -5.05 -4.14
C GLU A 331 -5.49 -3.81 -3.27
N ILE A 332 -5.74 -3.93 -1.96
CA ILE A 332 -5.46 -2.86 -0.98
C ILE A 332 -3.98 -2.47 -1.00
N PHE A 333 -3.06 -3.43 -0.94
CA PHE A 333 -1.62 -3.12 -0.99
C PHE A 333 -1.19 -2.51 -2.33
N ILE A 334 -1.75 -2.96 -3.46
CA ILE A 334 -1.46 -2.38 -4.76
C ILE A 334 -1.98 -0.94 -4.85
N GLU A 335 -3.21 -0.68 -4.39
CA GLU A 335 -3.80 0.66 -4.37
C GLU A 335 -3.03 1.60 -3.44
N GLU A 336 -2.67 1.15 -2.23
CA GLU A 336 -1.84 1.91 -1.29
C GLU A 336 -0.48 2.25 -1.93
N GLY A 337 0.17 1.25 -2.53
CA GLY A 337 1.45 1.45 -3.19
C GLY A 337 1.38 2.45 -4.35
N ARG A 338 0.36 2.33 -5.20
CA ARG A 338 0.12 3.27 -6.30
C ARG A 338 -0.20 4.69 -5.81
N LYS A 339 -0.97 4.82 -4.73
CA LYS A 339 -1.26 6.13 -4.11
C LYS A 339 0.02 6.79 -3.62
N HIS A 340 0.89 6.05 -2.93
CA HIS A 340 2.20 6.56 -2.52
C HIS A 340 3.11 6.88 -3.72
N ALA A 341 3.14 6.04 -4.75
CA ALA A 341 3.87 6.30 -5.98
C ALA A 341 3.42 7.60 -6.66
N SER A 342 2.11 7.89 -6.66
CA SER A 342 1.53 9.09 -7.28
C SER A 342 1.94 10.40 -6.61
N THR A 343 2.42 10.30 -5.36
CA THR A 343 2.92 11.42 -4.54
C THR A 343 4.44 11.35 -4.36
N ALA A 344 5.14 10.52 -5.14
CA ALA A 344 6.58 10.28 -5.05
C ALA A 344 7.07 9.79 -3.66
N ALA A 345 6.18 9.26 -2.82
CA ALA A 345 6.50 8.60 -1.57
C ALA A 345 7.02 7.17 -1.83
N TRP A 346 8.12 7.06 -2.57
CA TRP A 346 8.60 5.80 -3.16
C TRP A 346 8.88 4.69 -2.16
N GLU A 347 9.28 5.02 -0.93
CA GLU A 347 9.54 4.02 0.11
C GLU A 347 8.25 3.36 0.59
N HIS A 348 7.21 4.15 0.83
CA HIS A 348 5.87 3.65 1.19
C HIS A 348 5.28 2.83 0.05
N SER A 349 5.51 3.28 -1.19
CA SER A 349 5.16 2.54 -2.40
C SER A 349 5.85 1.18 -2.46
N GLN A 350 7.17 1.13 -2.29
CA GLN A 350 7.93 -0.12 -2.29
C GLN A 350 7.47 -1.07 -1.19
N ARG A 351 7.20 -0.53 0.00
CA ARG A 351 6.69 -1.30 1.14
C ARG A 351 5.39 -2.01 0.79
N ALA A 352 4.39 -1.28 0.30
CA ALA A 352 3.10 -1.85 -0.04
C ALA A 352 3.23 -2.93 -1.13
N PHE A 353 4.05 -2.69 -2.17
CA PHE A 353 4.28 -3.69 -3.22
C PHE A 353 5.06 -4.93 -2.73
N ASN A 354 5.99 -4.79 -1.79
CA ASN A 354 6.65 -5.95 -1.17
C ASN A 354 5.67 -6.77 -0.33
N SER A 355 4.77 -6.12 0.43
CA SER A 355 3.69 -6.81 1.15
C SER A 355 2.77 -7.56 0.20
N ALA A 356 2.40 -6.93 -0.92
CA ALA A 356 1.63 -7.58 -1.98
C ALA A 356 2.37 -8.80 -2.56
N LEU A 357 3.67 -8.69 -2.83
CA LEU A 357 4.46 -9.79 -3.39
C LEU A 357 4.57 -10.95 -2.41
N SER A 358 4.89 -10.68 -1.14
CA SER A 358 5.00 -11.69 -0.08
C SER A 358 3.68 -12.44 0.13
N LEU A 359 2.56 -11.73 0.05
CA LEU A 359 1.22 -12.31 0.17
C LEU A 359 0.95 -13.31 -0.97
N ILE A 360 1.31 -12.94 -2.20
CA ILE A 360 1.11 -13.76 -3.39
C ILE A 360 2.06 -14.97 -3.43
N GLU A 361 3.34 -14.77 -3.11
CA GLU A 361 4.33 -15.85 -3.08
C GLU A 361 4.06 -16.87 -1.96
N GLY A 362 3.45 -16.44 -0.86
CA GLY A 362 2.98 -17.35 0.20
C GLY A 362 1.74 -18.18 -0.16
N ALA A 363 1.03 -17.84 -1.25
CA ALA A 363 -0.25 -18.43 -1.64
C ALA A 363 -0.21 -19.23 -2.94
N THR A 364 0.99 -19.55 -3.47
CA THR A 364 1.16 -20.23 -4.77
C THR A 364 0.48 -21.60 -4.85
N ASP A 365 0.30 -22.26 -3.72
CA ASP A 365 -0.37 -23.57 -3.65
C ASP A 365 -1.90 -23.47 -3.70
N LEU A 366 -2.46 -22.28 -3.46
CA LEU A 366 -3.91 -22.06 -3.37
C LEU A 366 -4.53 -21.70 -4.73
N LEU A 367 -3.85 -20.87 -5.52
CA LEU A 367 -4.35 -20.26 -6.75
C LEU A 367 -3.25 -20.01 -7.77
N ASN A 368 -3.62 -19.97 -9.06
CA ASN A 368 -2.74 -19.44 -10.09
C ASN A 368 -2.65 -17.91 -9.98
N MET A 369 -1.68 -17.43 -9.21
CA MET A 369 -1.46 -15.99 -8.98
C MET A 369 -0.43 -15.37 -9.91
N LYS A 370 -0.08 -16.04 -11.01
CA LYS A 370 0.99 -15.60 -11.93
C LYS A 370 0.74 -14.20 -12.48
N ARG A 371 -0.49 -13.87 -12.89
CA ARG A 371 -0.84 -12.52 -13.36
C ARG A 371 -0.54 -11.46 -12.29
N TYR A 372 -0.98 -11.70 -11.06
CA TYR A 372 -0.85 -10.74 -9.95
C TYR A 372 0.58 -10.59 -9.47
N ARG A 373 1.35 -11.68 -9.48
CA ARG A 373 2.80 -11.63 -9.26
C ARG A 373 3.45 -10.74 -10.31
N GLY A 374 3.17 -10.96 -11.60
CA GLY A 374 3.70 -10.15 -12.69
C GLY A 374 3.36 -8.67 -12.56
N LEU A 375 2.11 -8.35 -12.20
CA LEU A 375 1.69 -6.96 -11.95
C LEU A 375 2.48 -6.33 -10.78
N THR A 376 2.65 -7.06 -9.69
CA THR A 376 3.37 -6.59 -8.49
C THR A 376 4.86 -6.38 -8.78
N LEU A 377 5.50 -7.33 -9.47
CA LEU A 377 6.88 -7.21 -9.93
C LEU A 377 7.05 -6.02 -10.86
N GLY A 378 6.07 -5.77 -11.73
CA GLY A 378 6.04 -4.59 -12.59
C GLY A 378 6.10 -3.29 -11.80
N GLU A 379 5.30 -3.15 -10.75
CA GLU A 379 5.32 -1.96 -9.88
C GLU A 379 6.62 -1.85 -9.05
N LEU A 380 7.16 -2.96 -8.57
CA LEU A 380 8.47 -2.99 -7.91
C LEU A 380 9.60 -2.59 -8.87
N GLY A 381 9.54 -3.02 -10.12
CA GLY A 381 10.47 -2.64 -11.18
C GLY A 381 10.45 -1.13 -11.44
N LYS A 382 9.26 -0.54 -11.60
CA LYS A 382 9.11 0.92 -11.73
C LYS A 382 9.65 1.66 -10.51
N THR A 383 9.36 1.16 -9.31
CA THR A 383 9.80 1.79 -8.05
C THR A 383 11.32 1.76 -7.90
N ASN A 384 11.95 0.61 -8.16
CA ASN A 384 13.42 0.49 -8.10
C ASN A 384 14.12 1.36 -9.14
N ARG A 385 13.52 1.54 -10.32
CA ARG A 385 14.03 2.48 -11.33
C ARG A 385 14.06 3.92 -10.80
N ARG A 386 13.05 4.35 -10.04
CA ARG A 386 13.01 5.67 -9.38
C ARG A 386 14.05 5.84 -8.27
N PHE A 387 14.58 4.74 -7.74
CA PHE A 387 15.70 4.73 -6.81
C PHE A 387 17.06 4.60 -7.51
N GLY A 388 17.13 4.71 -8.84
CA GLY A 388 18.37 4.50 -9.59
C GLY A 388 18.91 3.06 -9.53
N ARG A 389 18.14 2.10 -8.99
CA ARG A 389 18.55 0.68 -8.83
C ARG A 389 18.25 -0.09 -10.12
N TYR A 390 18.90 0.27 -11.21
CA TYR A 390 18.55 -0.18 -12.55
C TYR A 390 18.67 -1.69 -12.75
N GLU A 391 19.69 -2.34 -12.17
CA GLU A 391 19.87 -3.79 -12.28
C GLU A 391 18.77 -4.55 -11.52
N VAL A 392 18.31 -4.02 -10.39
CA VAL A 392 17.19 -4.60 -9.63
C VAL A 392 15.88 -4.38 -10.38
N ALA A 393 15.68 -3.18 -10.93
CA ALA A 393 14.54 -2.85 -11.76
C ALA A 393 14.46 -3.74 -13.01
N GLU A 394 15.58 -3.98 -13.69
CA GLU A 394 15.68 -4.86 -14.86
C GLU A 394 15.22 -6.28 -14.53
N ARG A 395 15.68 -6.85 -13.40
CA ARG A 395 15.28 -8.21 -12.98
C ARG A 395 13.77 -8.31 -12.77
N PHE A 396 13.21 -7.40 -11.96
CA PHE A 396 11.78 -7.38 -11.70
C PHE A 396 10.94 -7.19 -12.97
N LEU A 397 11.34 -6.27 -13.86
CA LEU A 397 10.61 -6.00 -15.10
C LEU A 397 10.71 -7.18 -16.09
N LYS A 398 11.86 -7.86 -16.17
CA LYS A 398 12.01 -9.07 -17.00
C LYS A 398 11.08 -10.18 -16.54
N ASP A 399 11.05 -10.44 -15.23
CA ASP A 399 10.16 -11.46 -14.66
C ASP A 399 8.70 -11.08 -14.88
N ALA A 400 8.33 -9.81 -14.67
CA ALA A 400 6.99 -9.30 -14.94
C ALA A 400 6.58 -9.47 -16.42
N CYS A 401 7.46 -9.12 -17.36
CA CYS A 401 7.21 -9.30 -18.80
C CYS A 401 7.02 -10.78 -19.17
N ALA A 402 7.84 -11.68 -18.61
CA ALA A 402 7.72 -13.13 -18.84
C ALA A 402 6.40 -13.70 -18.31
N GLU A 403 5.85 -13.11 -17.25
CA GLU A 403 4.58 -13.54 -16.66
C GLU A 403 3.34 -13.02 -17.38
N LEU A 404 3.44 -11.86 -18.02
CA LEU A 404 2.32 -11.10 -18.58
C LEU A 404 2.28 -11.08 -20.11
N ILE A 405 2.95 -11.99 -20.80
CA ILE A 405 3.02 -12.03 -22.27
C ILE A 405 1.62 -11.90 -22.93
N ASN A 406 1.52 -11.07 -23.98
CA ASN A 406 0.30 -10.79 -24.75
C ASN A 406 -0.83 -10.07 -23.99
N THR A 407 -0.56 -9.54 -22.80
CA THR A 407 -1.53 -8.68 -22.08
C THR A 407 -1.27 -7.19 -22.39
N PRO A 408 -2.27 -6.31 -22.18
CA PRO A 408 -2.06 -4.86 -22.24
C PRO A 408 -0.89 -4.39 -21.36
N GLU A 409 -0.72 -5.00 -20.18
CA GLU A 409 0.34 -4.65 -19.24
C GLU A 409 1.73 -4.99 -19.77
N HIS A 410 1.86 -6.01 -20.63
CA HIS A 410 3.13 -6.35 -21.28
C HIS A 410 3.71 -5.19 -22.10
N ALA A 411 2.85 -4.44 -22.80
CA ALA A 411 3.29 -3.28 -23.58
C ALA A 411 3.89 -2.21 -22.66
N ALA A 412 3.16 -1.83 -21.61
CA ALA A 412 3.61 -0.84 -20.64
C ALA A 412 4.93 -1.27 -19.95
N LEU A 413 5.04 -2.53 -19.54
CA LEU A 413 6.24 -3.08 -18.88
C LEU A 413 7.44 -3.15 -19.81
N SER A 414 7.24 -3.54 -21.08
CA SER A 414 8.30 -3.49 -22.10
C SER A 414 8.81 -2.07 -22.29
N GLY A 415 7.92 -1.08 -22.25
CA GLY A 415 8.28 0.33 -22.26
C GLY A 415 9.08 0.75 -21.03
N GLU A 416 8.68 0.36 -19.82
CA GLU A 416 9.47 0.64 -18.60
C GLU A 416 10.86 -0.01 -18.66
N LEU A 417 10.96 -1.25 -19.14
CA LEU A 417 12.24 -1.95 -19.32
C LEU A 417 13.14 -1.22 -20.33
N GLY A 418 12.56 -0.70 -21.42
CA GLY A 418 13.29 0.15 -22.37
C GLY A 418 13.84 1.42 -21.72
N VAL A 419 13.11 2.04 -20.78
CA VAL A 419 13.58 3.21 -20.02
C VAL A 419 14.74 2.82 -19.10
N VAL A 420 14.67 1.66 -18.43
CA VAL A 420 15.79 1.14 -17.63
C VAL A 420 17.04 0.94 -18.48
N TYR A 421 16.94 0.25 -19.61
CA TYR A 421 18.08 0.04 -20.52
C TYR A 421 18.67 1.35 -21.02
N ARG A 422 17.83 2.34 -21.31
CA ARG A 422 18.29 3.67 -21.72
C ARG A 422 19.09 4.37 -20.62
N HIS A 423 18.65 4.33 -19.36
CA HIS A 423 19.41 4.90 -18.25
C HIS A 423 20.72 4.14 -17.97
N MET A 424 20.76 2.84 -18.26
CA MET A 424 22.00 2.04 -18.25
C MET A 424 22.88 2.23 -19.50
N ASN A 425 22.54 3.19 -20.39
CA ASN A 425 23.21 3.46 -21.66
C ASN A 425 23.25 2.24 -22.64
N ARG A 426 22.33 1.28 -22.49
CA ARG A 426 22.16 0.11 -23.37
C ARG A 426 21.19 0.45 -24.51
N LEU A 427 21.57 1.43 -25.35
CA LEU A 427 20.67 2.07 -26.32
C LEU A 427 20.03 1.10 -27.33
N SER A 428 20.77 0.07 -27.79
CA SER A 428 20.23 -0.94 -28.71
C SER A 428 19.13 -1.79 -28.06
N GLU A 429 19.32 -2.18 -26.79
CA GLU A 429 18.31 -2.95 -26.04
C GLU A 429 17.10 -2.08 -25.72
N ALA A 430 17.31 -0.82 -25.35
CA ALA A 430 16.24 0.16 -25.16
C ALA A 430 15.38 0.30 -26.43
N LYS A 431 16.01 0.46 -27.60
CA LYS A 431 15.32 0.54 -28.90
C LYS A 431 14.48 -0.71 -29.18
N ASN A 432 15.02 -1.89 -28.91
CA ASN A 432 14.30 -3.15 -29.09
C ASN A 432 13.07 -3.25 -28.17
N SER A 433 13.21 -2.88 -26.90
CA SER A 433 12.10 -2.85 -25.93
C SER A 433 11.02 -1.85 -26.31
N PHE A 434 11.37 -0.65 -26.78
CA PHE A 434 10.39 0.33 -27.25
C PHE A 434 9.69 -0.09 -28.54
N ARG A 435 10.38 -0.81 -29.45
CA ARG A 435 9.73 -1.43 -30.62
C ARG A 435 8.74 -2.51 -30.20
N LEU A 436 9.12 -3.38 -29.26
CA LEU A 436 8.23 -4.39 -28.72
C LEU A 436 6.98 -3.78 -28.08
N GLN A 437 7.15 -2.69 -27.30
CA GLN A 437 6.01 -1.92 -26.76
C GLN A 437 5.11 -1.43 -27.90
N TYR A 438 5.67 -0.79 -28.93
CA TYR A 438 4.92 -0.25 -30.06
C TYR A 438 4.14 -1.34 -30.81
N ASP A 439 4.81 -2.44 -31.18
CA ASP A 439 4.21 -3.54 -31.95
C ASP A 439 3.10 -4.24 -31.15
N THR A 440 3.34 -4.48 -29.85
CA THR A 440 2.34 -5.04 -28.93
C THR A 440 1.13 -4.11 -28.82
N ALA A 441 1.36 -2.83 -28.52
CA ALA A 441 0.29 -1.85 -28.37
C ALA A 441 -0.52 -1.66 -29.65
N LYS A 442 0.12 -1.70 -30.81
CA LYS A 442 -0.55 -1.65 -32.12
C LYS A 442 -1.41 -2.89 -32.36
N SER A 443 -0.92 -4.09 -32.01
CA SER A 443 -1.68 -5.34 -32.15
C SER A 443 -2.91 -5.39 -31.25
N LEU A 444 -2.86 -4.73 -30.10
CA LEU A 444 -3.94 -4.63 -29.11
C LEU A 444 -4.78 -3.36 -29.23
N ASN A 445 -4.47 -2.48 -30.19
CA ASN A 445 -5.11 -1.19 -30.41
C ASN A 445 -5.11 -0.25 -29.17
N ILE A 446 -3.97 -0.17 -28.46
CA ILE A 446 -3.79 0.64 -27.25
C ILE A 446 -3.08 1.96 -27.59
N GLU A 447 -3.84 2.98 -27.96
CA GLU A 447 -3.32 4.26 -28.48
C GLU A 447 -2.39 5.00 -27.49
N THR A 448 -2.65 4.90 -26.18
CA THR A 448 -1.82 5.52 -25.14
C THR A 448 -0.40 4.93 -25.12
N GLU A 449 -0.28 3.61 -25.26
CA GLU A 449 1.01 2.92 -25.27
C GLU A 449 1.75 3.11 -26.60
N ILE A 450 1.03 3.23 -27.72
CA ILE A 450 1.60 3.63 -29.02
C ILE A 450 2.26 5.01 -28.89
N CYS A 451 1.53 5.99 -28.34
CA CYS A 451 2.01 7.35 -28.12
C CYS A 451 3.27 7.38 -27.23
N ARG A 452 3.26 6.62 -26.13
CA ARG A 452 4.41 6.49 -25.23
C ARG A 452 5.62 5.87 -25.93
N ALA A 453 5.44 4.79 -26.68
CA ALA A 453 6.52 4.09 -27.38
C ALA A 453 7.22 4.98 -28.41
N ILE A 454 6.44 5.70 -29.23
CA ILE A 454 6.97 6.60 -30.27
C ILE A 454 7.90 7.66 -29.67
N GLY A 455 7.51 8.32 -28.57
CA GLY A 455 8.38 9.34 -27.98
C GLY A 455 9.63 8.80 -27.32
N ASN A 456 9.61 7.55 -26.87
CA ASN A 456 10.78 6.88 -26.34
C ASN A 456 11.71 6.41 -27.47
N LEU A 457 11.16 5.93 -28.59
CA LEU A 457 11.93 5.68 -29.81
C LEU A 457 12.59 6.96 -30.32
N GLY A 458 11.87 8.08 -30.34
CA GLY A 458 12.41 9.37 -30.73
C GLY A 458 13.61 9.78 -29.87
N MET A 459 13.51 9.61 -28.54
CA MET A 459 14.64 9.90 -27.64
C MET A 459 15.84 8.98 -27.87
N VAL A 460 15.62 7.67 -27.98
CA VAL A 460 16.73 6.73 -28.22
C VAL A 460 17.38 6.97 -29.57
N ASN A 461 16.61 7.36 -30.60
CA ASN A 461 17.18 7.73 -31.88
C ASN A 461 18.04 9.00 -31.78
N TYR A 462 17.63 10.02 -31.01
CA TYR A 462 18.48 11.17 -30.72
C TYR A 462 19.82 10.76 -30.07
N GLN A 463 19.78 9.89 -29.05
CA GLN A 463 20.99 9.41 -28.36
C GLN A 463 21.87 8.52 -29.26
N LEU A 464 21.26 7.76 -30.18
CA LEU A 464 22.01 7.02 -31.20
C LEU A 464 22.68 7.97 -32.19
N TRP A 465 22.01 9.06 -32.57
CA TRP A 465 22.59 10.11 -33.41
C TRP A 465 23.77 10.80 -32.72
N GLU A 466 23.71 11.10 -31.41
CA GLU A 466 24.87 11.67 -30.70
C GLU A 466 26.13 10.79 -30.83
N ASN A 467 25.96 9.49 -31.02
CA ASN A 467 27.07 8.56 -31.26
C ASN A 467 27.43 8.43 -32.75
N SER A 468 26.45 8.33 -33.66
CA SER A 468 26.69 8.04 -35.07
C SER A 468 26.86 9.26 -35.97
N HIS A 469 26.30 10.40 -35.56
CA HIS A 469 26.14 11.63 -36.34
C HIS A 469 25.42 11.39 -37.69
N ASP A 470 24.48 10.46 -37.72
CA ASP A 470 23.66 10.14 -38.90
C ASP A 470 22.41 11.01 -38.96
N ASP A 471 22.39 11.99 -39.88
CA ASP A 471 21.31 12.95 -40.01
C ASP A 471 19.94 12.30 -40.27
N GLU A 472 19.88 11.13 -40.92
CA GLU A 472 18.61 10.41 -41.12
C GLU A 472 18.01 9.96 -39.78
N VAL A 473 18.87 9.54 -38.85
CA VAL A 473 18.47 9.13 -37.49
C VAL A 473 17.97 10.34 -36.69
N LEU A 474 18.62 11.51 -36.83
CA LEU A 474 18.16 12.75 -36.18
C LEU A 474 16.80 13.21 -36.72
N GLN A 475 16.60 13.16 -38.04
CA GLN A 475 15.32 13.51 -38.65
C GLN A 475 14.20 12.55 -38.20
N LEU A 476 14.49 11.25 -38.10
CA LEU A 476 13.56 10.27 -37.56
C LEU A 476 13.20 10.58 -36.10
N ALA A 477 14.17 10.99 -35.27
CA ALA A 477 13.93 11.40 -33.89
C ALA A 477 12.97 12.59 -33.80
N ILE A 478 13.19 13.63 -34.63
CA ILE A 478 12.32 14.82 -34.71
C ILE A 478 10.89 14.41 -35.10
N GLN A 479 10.73 13.62 -36.16
CA GLN A 479 9.42 13.18 -36.64
C GLN A 479 8.65 12.41 -35.55
N GLN A 480 9.30 11.47 -34.88
CA GLN A 480 8.67 10.68 -33.81
C GLN A 480 8.28 11.54 -32.61
N LEU A 481 9.12 12.47 -32.18
CA LEU A 481 8.79 13.35 -31.07
C LEU A 481 7.65 14.32 -31.41
N GLN A 482 7.60 14.85 -32.65
CA GLN A 482 6.48 15.64 -33.14
C GLN A 482 5.18 14.81 -33.18
N GLU A 483 5.25 13.58 -33.67
CA GLU A 483 4.11 12.66 -33.70
C GLU A 483 3.55 12.41 -32.29
N ARG A 484 4.42 12.25 -31.28
CA ARG A 484 3.98 12.10 -29.89
C ARG A 484 3.18 13.31 -29.39
N VAL A 485 3.63 14.53 -29.68
CA VAL A 485 2.91 15.75 -29.29
C VAL A 485 1.53 15.78 -29.93
N ILE A 486 1.43 15.48 -31.23
CA ILE A 486 0.17 15.42 -31.98
C ILE A 486 -0.77 14.35 -31.40
N ARG A 487 -0.26 13.14 -31.13
CA ARG A 487 -1.05 12.05 -30.53
C ARG A 487 -1.56 12.40 -29.15
N CYS A 488 -0.75 13.05 -28.30
CA CYS A 488 -1.21 13.52 -26.99
C CYS A 488 -2.42 14.45 -27.12
N GLN A 489 -2.41 15.36 -28.10
CA GLN A 489 -3.54 16.25 -28.36
C GLN A 489 -4.76 15.49 -28.89
N ASN A 490 -4.59 14.59 -29.86
CA ASN A 490 -5.69 13.79 -30.39
C ASN A 490 -6.37 12.93 -29.32
N ILE A 491 -5.60 12.30 -28.42
CA ILE A 491 -6.14 11.52 -27.30
C ILE A 491 -6.94 12.43 -26.37
N ARG A 492 -6.43 13.62 -26.07
CA ARG A 492 -7.12 14.63 -25.24
C ARG A 492 -8.44 15.09 -25.85
N ASP A 493 -8.47 15.35 -27.16
CA ASP A 493 -9.67 15.79 -27.85
C ASP A 493 -10.75 14.68 -27.85
N ASN A 494 -10.34 13.42 -28.05
CA ASN A 494 -11.24 12.27 -27.99
C ASN A 494 -11.81 12.00 -26.58
N LEU A 495 -11.03 12.27 -25.52
CA LEU A 495 -11.49 12.15 -24.13
C LEU A 495 -12.59 13.15 -23.81
N SER A 496 -12.51 14.38 -24.35
CA SER A 496 -13.54 15.40 -24.15
C SER A 496 -14.90 15.02 -24.76
N ALA A 497 -14.91 14.10 -25.73
CA ALA A 497 -16.10 13.59 -26.41
C ALA A 497 -16.72 12.35 -25.74
N THR A 498 -16.03 11.70 -24.78
CA THR A 498 -16.48 10.43 -24.16
C THR A 498 -16.85 10.62 -22.69
N ARG A 499 -17.99 10.08 -22.25
CA ARG A 499 -18.40 10.05 -20.83
C ARG A 499 -17.58 8.99 -20.08
N THR A 500 -16.45 9.39 -19.52
CA THR A 500 -15.59 8.57 -18.66
C THR A 500 -15.58 9.10 -17.22
N ASP A 501 -15.21 8.24 -16.25
CA ASP A 501 -15.07 8.60 -14.84
C ASP A 501 -14.09 9.79 -14.65
N ALA A 502 -14.49 10.77 -13.84
CA ALA A 502 -13.78 12.04 -13.69
C ALA A 502 -12.36 11.86 -13.11
N THR A 503 -12.17 10.87 -12.23
CA THR A 503 -10.88 10.63 -11.56
C THR A 503 -9.87 10.02 -12.54
N SER A 504 -10.30 8.97 -13.25
CA SER A 504 -9.49 8.30 -14.28
C SER A 504 -9.10 9.26 -15.41
N THR A 505 -10.03 10.12 -15.82
CA THR A 505 -9.79 11.15 -16.83
C THR A 505 -8.77 12.19 -16.37
N SER A 506 -8.84 12.64 -15.11
CA SER A 506 -7.86 13.58 -14.55
C SER A 506 -6.44 13.01 -14.53
N GLN A 507 -6.28 11.76 -14.12
CA GLN A 507 -4.98 11.08 -14.10
C GLN A 507 -4.40 10.93 -15.51
N LEU A 508 -5.23 10.52 -16.48
CA LEU A 508 -4.79 10.38 -17.86
C LEU A 508 -4.39 11.74 -18.47
N LEU A 509 -5.16 12.81 -18.22
CA LEU A 509 -4.81 14.15 -18.68
C LEU A 509 -3.46 14.62 -18.14
N ARG A 510 -3.19 14.38 -16.84
CA ARG A 510 -1.89 14.65 -16.21
C ARG A 510 -0.78 13.87 -16.90
N GLN A 511 -1.01 12.59 -17.22
CA GLN A 511 -0.04 11.73 -17.89
C GLN A 511 0.27 12.20 -19.32
N LEU A 512 -0.74 12.69 -20.06
CA LEU A 512 -0.57 13.29 -21.38
C LEU A 512 0.26 14.58 -21.33
N ASP A 513 0.05 15.43 -20.31
CA ASP A 513 0.88 16.63 -20.11
C ASP A 513 2.34 16.27 -19.81
N ILE A 514 2.60 15.24 -18.99
CA ILE A 514 3.96 14.73 -18.77
C ILE A 514 4.59 14.28 -20.09
N TRP A 515 3.85 13.51 -20.90
CA TRP A 515 4.34 12.99 -22.17
C TRP A 515 4.63 14.08 -23.19
N ALA A 516 3.77 15.09 -23.28
CA ALA A 516 3.96 16.25 -24.14
C ALA A 516 5.17 17.08 -23.68
N ALA A 517 5.27 17.39 -22.38
CA ALA A 517 6.40 18.13 -21.81
C ALA A 517 7.74 17.44 -22.12
N VAL A 518 7.80 16.13 -21.88
CA VAL A 518 9.00 15.32 -22.16
C VAL A 518 9.32 15.28 -23.66
N ALA A 519 8.32 15.16 -24.55
CA ALA A 519 8.56 15.18 -25.99
C ALA A 519 9.11 16.52 -26.47
N LEU A 520 8.55 17.63 -25.98
CA LEU A 520 8.94 19.00 -26.32
C LEU A 520 10.34 19.37 -25.79
N ALA A 521 10.64 18.95 -24.56
CA ALA A 521 11.98 19.04 -24.00
C ALA A 521 13.03 18.35 -24.90
N ARG A 522 12.72 17.15 -25.41
CA ARG A 522 13.61 16.41 -26.30
C ARG A 522 13.68 17.02 -27.70
N LEU A 523 12.57 17.55 -28.22
CA LEU A 523 12.58 18.33 -29.47
C LEU A 523 13.50 19.54 -29.36
N SER A 524 13.55 20.20 -28.20
CA SER A 524 14.48 21.31 -28.00
C SER A 524 15.94 20.91 -28.22
N LEU A 525 16.32 19.69 -27.83
CA LEU A 525 17.65 19.13 -28.08
C LEU A 525 17.89 18.88 -29.56
N CYS A 526 16.93 18.24 -30.25
CA CYS A 526 17.03 17.97 -31.68
C CYS A 526 17.13 19.25 -32.52
N PHE A 527 16.32 20.27 -32.19
CA PHE A 527 16.38 21.57 -32.87
C PHE A 527 17.69 22.31 -32.61
N SER A 528 18.21 22.25 -31.38
CA SER A 528 19.57 22.75 -31.09
C SER A 528 20.62 22.04 -31.96
N ALA A 529 20.51 20.73 -32.12
CA ALA A 529 21.46 19.91 -32.87
C ALA A 529 21.52 20.27 -34.36
N ILE A 530 20.38 20.59 -34.98
CA ILE A 530 20.34 21.08 -36.37
C ILE A 530 20.62 22.58 -36.51
N GLY A 531 20.91 23.28 -35.40
CA GLY A 531 21.22 24.72 -35.39
C GLY A 531 19.99 25.65 -35.37
N ASP A 532 18.79 25.15 -35.13
CA ASP A 532 17.57 25.95 -35.01
C ASP A 532 17.32 26.38 -33.55
N GLY A 533 17.99 27.46 -33.14
CA GLY A 533 17.87 28.00 -31.79
C GLY A 533 16.48 28.57 -31.45
N GLU A 534 15.67 28.93 -32.45
CA GLU A 534 14.35 29.53 -32.22
C GLU A 534 13.30 28.46 -31.94
N GLU A 535 13.21 27.43 -32.78
CA GLU A 535 12.32 26.29 -32.52
C GLU A 535 12.78 25.47 -31.31
N SER A 536 14.09 25.45 -31.02
CA SER A 536 14.61 24.87 -29.77
C SER A 536 14.04 25.58 -28.54
N PHE A 537 14.10 26.91 -28.50
CA PHE A 537 13.57 27.70 -27.38
C PHE A 537 12.05 27.54 -27.25
N LYS A 538 11.32 27.69 -28.36
CA LYS A 538 9.86 27.56 -28.38
C LYS A 538 9.40 26.18 -27.90
N SER A 539 10.09 25.12 -28.31
CA SER A 539 9.81 23.76 -27.83
C SER A 539 10.05 23.64 -26.32
N ALA A 540 11.17 24.17 -25.81
CA ALA A 540 11.46 24.14 -24.38
C ALA A 540 10.42 24.92 -23.55
N GLU A 541 10.03 26.11 -24.01
CA GLU A 541 9.05 26.98 -23.34
C GLU A 541 7.67 26.32 -23.26
N VAL A 542 7.13 25.84 -24.39
CA VAL A 542 5.86 25.11 -24.41
C VAL A 542 5.93 23.83 -23.57
N GLY A 543 7.09 23.15 -23.58
CA GLY A 543 7.33 21.98 -22.73
C GLY A 543 7.24 22.29 -21.24
N LEU A 544 7.76 23.45 -20.81
CA LEU A 544 7.65 23.91 -19.42
C LEU A 544 6.21 24.24 -19.03
N GLU A 545 5.40 24.84 -19.93
CA GLU A 545 3.98 25.07 -19.66
C GLU A 545 3.21 23.77 -19.43
N HIS A 546 3.45 22.74 -20.25
CA HIS A 546 2.87 21.42 -20.04
C HIS A 546 3.32 20.83 -18.69
N ALA A 547 4.62 20.91 -18.37
CA ALA A 547 5.15 20.41 -17.11
C ALA A 547 4.47 21.05 -15.90
N LYS A 548 4.24 22.37 -15.93
CA LYS A 548 3.55 23.08 -14.83
C LYS A 548 2.12 22.62 -14.60
N ARG A 549 1.38 22.23 -15.65
CA ARG A 549 0.02 21.66 -15.52
C ARG A 549 0.01 20.31 -14.80
N THR A 550 1.15 19.61 -14.76
CA THR A 550 1.25 18.31 -14.09
C THR A 550 1.34 18.41 -12.57
N GLY A 551 1.87 19.52 -12.04
CA GLY A 551 2.21 19.64 -10.62
C GLY A 551 3.24 18.61 -10.10
N ASP A 552 3.97 17.91 -10.98
CA ASP A 552 5.08 17.02 -10.59
C ASP A 552 6.39 17.85 -10.51
N PRO A 553 6.97 18.02 -9.31
CA PRO A 553 8.19 18.82 -9.12
C PRO A 553 9.37 18.37 -9.97
N THR A 554 9.51 17.06 -10.21
CA THR A 554 10.63 16.50 -10.96
C THR A 554 10.50 16.80 -12.45
N VAL A 555 9.28 16.66 -13.01
CA VAL A 555 9.03 16.99 -14.42
C VAL A 555 9.18 18.50 -14.66
N ILE A 556 8.70 19.33 -13.72
CA ILE A 556 8.88 20.79 -13.78
C ILE A 556 10.36 21.18 -13.74
N ALA A 557 11.14 20.61 -12.82
CA ALA A 557 12.57 20.83 -12.71
C ALA A 557 13.33 20.45 -13.99
N ILE A 558 13.03 19.28 -14.57
CA ILE A 558 13.66 18.84 -15.82
C ILE A 558 13.31 19.80 -16.97
N SER A 559 12.06 20.26 -17.09
CA SER A 559 11.69 21.24 -18.11
C SER A 559 12.37 22.61 -17.92
N HIS A 560 12.60 23.02 -16.67
CA HIS A 560 13.40 24.20 -16.37
C HIS A 560 14.83 24.08 -16.88
N PHE A 561 15.47 22.91 -16.75
CA PHE A 561 16.80 22.68 -17.36
C PHE A 561 16.78 22.95 -18.87
N PHE A 562 15.83 22.38 -19.61
CA PHE A 562 15.79 22.56 -21.07
C PHE A 562 15.54 24.02 -21.47
N CYS A 563 14.69 24.75 -20.74
CA CYS A 563 14.54 26.21 -20.92
C CYS A 563 15.86 26.94 -20.64
N GLY A 564 16.56 26.59 -19.55
CA GLY A 564 17.84 27.20 -19.19
C GLY A 564 18.92 26.96 -20.25
N ARG A 565 18.99 25.73 -20.79
CA ARG A 565 19.88 25.37 -21.89
C ARG A 565 19.57 26.18 -23.15
N ALA A 566 18.29 26.33 -23.52
CA ALA A 566 17.90 27.14 -24.67
C ALA A 566 18.27 28.63 -24.50
N PHE A 567 18.07 29.21 -23.31
CA PHE A 567 18.52 30.58 -23.02
C PHE A 567 20.04 30.73 -23.08
N SER A 568 20.78 29.74 -22.57
CA SER A 568 22.24 29.72 -22.60
C SER A 568 22.77 29.73 -24.05
N LEU A 569 22.18 28.91 -24.93
CA LEU A 569 22.52 28.86 -26.36
C LEU A 569 22.20 30.18 -27.10
N LYS A 570 21.21 30.95 -26.63
CA LYS A 570 20.92 32.31 -27.11
C LYS A 570 21.85 33.39 -26.52
N GLY A 571 22.78 33.02 -25.63
CA GLY A 571 23.68 33.95 -24.94
C GLY A 571 23.05 34.67 -23.73
N GLU A 572 21.84 34.29 -23.30
CA GLU A 572 21.11 34.94 -22.21
C GLU A 572 21.40 34.30 -20.83
N MET A 573 22.67 34.30 -20.43
CA MET A 573 23.16 33.52 -19.29
C MET A 573 22.43 33.80 -17.96
N LYS A 574 22.00 35.04 -17.72
CA LYS A 574 21.26 35.41 -16.50
C LYS A 574 19.91 34.69 -16.42
N LYS A 575 19.18 34.57 -17.54
CA LYS A 575 17.91 33.84 -17.58
C LYS A 575 18.15 32.34 -17.52
N ALA A 576 19.23 31.86 -18.15
CA ALA A 576 19.63 30.45 -18.04
C ALA A 576 19.83 30.02 -16.58
N LEU A 577 20.58 30.81 -15.80
CA LEU A 577 20.79 30.57 -14.36
C LEU A 577 19.51 30.64 -13.53
N GLN A 578 18.56 31.51 -13.87
CA GLN A 578 17.25 31.54 -13.20
C GLN A 578 16.50 30.22 -13.41
N CYS A 579 16.57 29.66 -14.61
CA CYS A 579 15.98 28.35 -14.90
C CYS A 579 16.72 27.21 -14.19
N PHE A 580 18.06 27.19 -14.24
CA PHE A 580 18.85 26.12 -13.59
C PHE A 580 18.68 26.09 -12.06
N ASN A 581 18.35 27.23 -11.44
CA ASN A 581 18.16 27.36 -10.00
C ASN A 581 16.67 27.44 -9.59
N ALA A 582 15.73 27.23 -10.53
CA ALA A 582 14.31 27.21 -10.20
C ALA A 582 14.01 26.06 -9.24
N CYS A 583 13.24 26.34 -8.19
CA CYS A 583 12.89 25.37 -7.16
C CYS A 583 11.38 25.45 -6.87
N GLU A 584 10.62 24.66 -7.62
CA GLU A 584 9.18 24.42 -7.38
C GLU A 584 9.04 23.02 -6.74
N GLY A 585 9.59 22.87 -5.53
CA GLY A 585 9.69 21.60 -4.79
C GLY A 585 10.83 20.67 -5.21
N CYS A 586 11.51 20.95 -6.32
CA CYS A 586 12.68 20.22 -6.80
C CYS A 586 13.52 21.14 -7.70
N THR A 587 14.84 21.03 -7.67
CA THR A 587 15.72 21.73 -8.62
C THR A 587 16.14 20.82 -9.77
N PRO A 588 16.52 21.37 -10.93
CA PRO A 588 17.11 20.60 -12.03
C PRO A 588 18.26 19.67 -11.60
N ALA A 589 19.18 20.16 -10.76
CA ALA A 589 20.30 19.36 -10.25
C ALA A 589 19.83 18.19 -9.38
N ILE A 590 18.84 18.43 -8.51
CA ILE A 590 18.22 17.37 -7.70
C ILE A 590 17.52 16.34 -8.59
N ALA A 591 16.76 16.77 -9.59
CA ALA A 591 16.02 15.88 -10.49
C ALA A 591 16.95 14.92 -11.24
N PHE A 592 18.10 15.40 -11.73
CA PHE A 592 19.09 14.54 -12.40
C PHE A 592 19.82 13.61 -11.43
N CYS A 593 20.08 14.05 -10.20
CA CYS A 593 20.66 13.17 -9.18
C CYS A 593 19.67 12.11 -8.68
N LYS A 594 18.35 12.34 -8.75
CA LYS A 594 17.30 11.36 -8.40
C LYS A 594 17.26 10.17 -9.35
N GLU A 595 17.53 10.37 -10.64
CA GLU A 595 17.52 9.32 -11.68
C GLU A 595 18.85 9.29 -12.45
N PRO A 596 19.98 8.87 -11.84
CA PRO A 596 21.29 9.02 -12.44
C PRO A 596 21.41 8.24 -13.77
N SER A 597 22.00 8.85 -14.78
CA SER A 597 22.33 8.18 -16.04
C SER A 597 23.37 8.99 -16.79
N GLU A 598 24.06 8.39 -17.75
CA GLU A 598 25.07 9.08 -18.56
C GLU A 598 24.53 10.39 -19.17
N GLU A 599 23.29 10.35 -19.68
CA GLU A 599 22.57 11.53 -20.19
C GLU A 599 22.44 12.61 -19.11
N HIS A 600 21.98 12.22 -17.91
CA HIS A 600 21.79 13.16 -16.81
C HIS A 600 23.12 13.68 -16.26
N HIS A 601 24.22 12.90 -16.34
CA HIS A 601 25.56 13.37 -16.00
C HIS A 601 25.99 14.50 -16.92
N GLN A 602 25.76 14.38 -18.24
CA GLN A 602 26.05 15.44 -19.20
C GLN A 602 25.23 16.71 -18.94
N TYR A 603 23.96 16.56 -18.57
CA TYR A 603 23.11 17.70 -18.21
C TYR A 603 23.57 18.37 -16.91
N LEU A 604 23.98 17.57 -15.92
CA LEU A 604 24.51 18.06 -14.66
C LEU A 604 25.86 18.77 -14.87
N GLU A 605 26.76 18.21 -15.69
CA GLU A 605 28.02 18.84 -16.08
C GLU A 605 27.79 20.18 -16.77
N TYR A 606 26.82 20.25 -17.70
CA TYR A 606 26.43 21.50 -18.35
C TYR A 606 25.99 22.56 -17.32
N MET A 607 25.20 22.18 -16.33
CA MET A 607 24.76 23.09 -15.26
C MET A 607 25.90 23.53 -14.34
N VAL A 608 26.83 22.61 -14.01
CA VAL A 608 28.03 22.94 -13.23
C VAL A 608 28.90 23.95 -13.97
N ALA A 609 29.13 23.74 -15.28
CA ALA A 609 29.86 24.66 -16.13
C ALA A 609 29.16 26.02 -16.26
N ALA A 610 27.83 26.02 -16.26
CA ALA A 610 27.00 27.23 -16.25
C ALA A 610 27.03 27.99 -14.91
N GLY A 611 27.52 27.39 -13.82
CA GLY A 611 27.51 28.00 -12.48
C GLY A 611 26.14 27.92 -11.78
N ALA A 612 25.36 26.87 -12.06
CA ALA A 612 24.15 26.59 -11.29
C ALA A 612 24.47 26.29 -9.81
N ASN A 613 23.54 26.62 -8.92
CA ASN A 613 23.68 26.45 -7.48
C ASN A 613 23.35 25.00 -7.08
N MET A 614 24.35 24.31 -6.54
CA MET A 614 24.24 22.90 -6.14
C MET A 614 23.79 22.70 -4.69
N ASP A 615 23.60 23.79 -3.94
CA ASP A 615 23.36 23.79 -2.48
C ASP A 615 21.88 24.04 -2.11
N ILE A 616 20.98 24.11 -3.10
CA ILE A 616 19.55 24.29 -2.88
C ILE A 616 18.94 22.99 -2.33
N ILE A 617 18.11 23.10 -1.30
CA ILE A 617 17.33 21.99 -0.73
C ILE A 617 15.95 21.88 -1.38
N ASP A 618 15.45 20.66 -1.54
CA ASP A 618 14.04 20.41 -1.87
C ASP A 618 13.13 20.47 -0.63
N ASP A 619 11.83 20.24 -0.85
CA ASP A 619 10.82 20.23 0.22
C ASP A 619 11.12 19.14 1.28
N ASP A 620 11.78 18.07 0.87
CA ASP A 620 12.23 16.96 1.73
C ASP A 620 13.54 17.27 2.48
N GLY A 621 14.15 18.43 2.21
CA GLY A 621 15.37 18.92 2.87
C GLY A 621 16.66 18.29 2.34
N TYR A 622 16.60 17.68 1.16
CA TYR A 622 17.74 17.06 0.49
C TYR A 622 18.29 17.94 -0.63
N LYS A 623 19.60 17.92 -0.76
CA LYS A 623 20.37 18.58 -1.82
C LYS A 623 20.65 17.59 -2.96
N ALA A 624 21.17 18.10 -4.07
CA ALA A 624 21.64 17.26 -5.18
C ALA A 624 22.68 16.22 -4.70
N LEU A 625 23.57 16.60 -3.78
CA LEU A 625 24.58 15.71 -3.22
C LEU A 625 23.96 14.52 -2.47
N ASP A 626 22.88 14.74 -1.71
CA ASP A 626 22.20 13.68 -0.96
C ASP A 626 21.68 12.61 -1.92
N TYR A 627 20.96 13.01 -2.97
CA TYR A 627 20.43 12.06 -3.96
C TYR A 627 21.52 11.34 -4.76
N ALA A 628 22.60 12.03 -5.12
CA ALA A 628 23.74 11.42 -5.78
C ALA A 628 24.38 10.31 -4.90
N VAL A 629 24.51 10.58 -3.60
CA VAL A 629 25.01 9.59 -2.63
C VAL A 629 24.01 8.44 -2.41
N PHE A 630 22.71 8.74 -2.29
CA PHE A 630 21.64 7.74 -2.11
C PHE A 630 21.65 6.72 -3.23
N ASN A 631 21.83 7.18 -4.47
CA ASN A 631 21.87 6.33 -5.65
C ASN A 631 23.25 5.69 -5.89
N SER A 632 24.23 5.93 -5.00
CA SER A 632 25.61 5.43 -5.12
C SER A 632 26.32 5.84 -6.42
N ASP A 633 25.91 6.97 -7.00
CA ASP A 633 26.38 7.41 -8.30
C ASP A 633 27.59 8.35 -8.17
N LYS A 634 28.78 7.77 -8.31
CA LYS A 634 30.05 8.48 -8.10
C LYS A 634 30.22 9.68 -9.03
N THR A 635 29.77 9.56 -10.28
CA THR A 635 29.88 10.63 -11.28
C THR A 635 29.06 11.85 -10.87
N SER A 636 27.79 11.66 -10.47
CA SER A 636 26.99 12.79 -9.97
C SER A 636 27.57 13.37 -8.68
N VAL A 637 28.11 12.54 -7.77
CA VAL A 637 28.78 13.03 -6.55
C VAL A 637 29.95 13.95 -6.92
N GLU A 638 30.81 13.53 -7.86
CA GLU A 638 31.96 14.33 -8.30
C GLU A 638 31.53 15.65 -8.96
N LEU A 639 30.55 15.61 -9.86
CA LEU A 639 30.02 16.81 -10.54
C LEU A 639 29.40 17.80 -9.56
N VAL A 640 28.57 17.31 -8.62
CA VAL A 640 27.96 18.16 -7.58
C VAL A 640 29.04 18.79 -6.70
N LEU A 641 30.02 18.00 -6.23
CA LEU A 641 31.13 18.52 -5.42
C LEU A 641 31.99 19.52 -6.19
N GLN A 642 32.18 19.36 -7.50
CA GLN A 642 32.84 20.33 -8.36
C GLN A 642 32.06 21.65 -8.42
N GLY A 643 30.74 21.60 -8.62
CA GLY A 643 29.88 22.78 -8.60
C GLY A 643 29.91 23.52 -7.26
N LEU A 644 29.81 22.78 -6.15
CA LEU A 644 29.95 23.33 -4.80
C LEU A 644 31.33 23.97 -4.58
N ARG A 645 32.41 23.32 -5.04
CA ARG A 645 33.76 23.88 -4.95
C ARG A 645 33.89 25.20 -5.69
N HIS A 646 33.32 25.32 -6.89
CA HIS A 646 33.31 26.58 -7.64
C HIS A 646 32.52 27.66 -6.90
N GLN A 647 31.32 27.33 -6.42
CA GLN A 647 30.41 28.23 -5.70
C GLN A 647 31.06 28.82 -4.43
N PHE A 648 31.77 27.99 -3.67
CA PHE A 648 32.37 28.39 -2.40
C PHE A 648 33.86 28.72 -2.46
N SER A 649 34.49 28.71 -3.65
CA SER A 649 35.94 28.90 -3.88
C SER A 649 36.60 30.08 -3.16
N LYS A 650 35.84 31.11 -2.78
CA LYS A 650 36.32 32.29 -2.04
C LYS A 650 36.38 32.09 -0.50
N GLN A 651 35.89 30.97 0.02
CA GLN A 651 35.92 30.65 1.45
C GLN A 651 37.25 29.96 1.82
N GLY A 652 37.81 30.26 2.99
CA GLY A 652 39.11 29.75 3.41
C GLY A 652 39.16 28.26 3.75
N ASN A 653 38.01 27.59 3.90
CA ASN A 653 37.94 26.19 4.33
C ASN A 653 36.98 25.29 3.49
N VAL A 654 36.94 25.49 2.17
CA VAL A 654 36.04 24.73 1.28
C VAL A 654 36.29 23.22 1.33
N ALA A 655 37.55 22.79 1.45
CA ALA A 655 37.90 21.38 1.45
C ALA A 655 37.25 20.61 2.62
N ASP A 656 37.38 21.13 3.84
CA ASP A 656 36.78 20.50 5.03
C ASP A 656 35.26 20.53 4.96
N MET A 657 34.66 21.62 4.45
CA MET A 657 33.20 21.72 4.27
C MET A 657 32.66 20.66 3.31
N LEU A 658 33.32 20.45 2.17
CA LEU A 658 32.91 19.43 1.20
C LEU A 658 32.98 18.01 1.80
N ILE A 659 34.02 17.73 2.59
CA ILE A 659 34.15 16.44 3.31
C ILE A 659 32.98 16.27 4.28
N GLN A 660 32.67 17.29 5.09
CA GLN A 660 31.57 17.24 6.05
C GLN A 660 30.21 17.01 5.38
N TRP A 661 29.92 17.69 4.28
CA TRP A 661 28.67 17.49 3.53
C TRP A 661 28.58 16.11 2.91
N GLN A 662 29.68 15.58 2.37
CA GLN A 662 29.70 14.22 1.83
C GLN A 662 29.46 13.19 2.94
N GLU A 663 30.09 13.34 4.10
CA GLU A 663 29.82 12.46 5.24
C GLU A 663 28.38 12.56 5.73
N GLU A 664 27.79 13.76 5.71
CA GLU A 664 26.39 13.94 6.11
C GLU A 664 25.43 13.27 5.13
N ALA A 665 25.65 13.42 3.83
CA ALA A 665 24.88 12.71 2.81
C ALA A 665 24.98 11.18 2.97
N LYS A 666 26.19 10.67 3.28
CA LYS A 666 26.41 9.25 3.59
C LYS A 666 25.68 8.80 4.86
N ARG A 667 25.68 9.62 5.92
CA ARG A 667 24.90 9.34 7.14
C ARG A 667 23.41 9.29 6.84
N ARG A 668 22.87 10.25 6.08
CA ARG A 668 21.45 10.26 5.66
C ARG A 668 21.08 9.01 4.86
N LYS A 669 21.95 8.58 3.93
CA LYS A 669 21.80 7.30 3.21
C LYS A 669 21.77 6.12 4.18
N GLY A 670 22.71 6.08 5.10
CA GLY A 670 22.82 5.03 6.09
C GLY A 670 21.59 4.90 6.98
N TYR A 671 21.02 6.02 7.43
CA TYR A 671 19.75 6.04 8.14
C TYR A 671 18.64 5.42 7.32
N ARG A 672 18.50 5.84 6.06
CA ARG A 672 17.50 5.32 5.14
C ARG A 672 17.62 3.81 4.97
N GLU A 673 18.81 3.31 4.63
CA GLU A 673 19.04 1.87 4.41
C GLU A 673 18.87 1.03 5.68
N LEU A 674 19.44 1.48 6.81
CA LEU A 674 19.35 0.74 8.07
C LEU A 674 17.92 0.73 8.61
N PHE A 675 17.31 1.91 8.78
CA PHE A 675 15.96 1.96 9.33
C PHE A 675 14.93 1.36 8.40
N GLN A 676 14.86 1.83 7.16
CA GLN A 676 13.74 1.49 6.28
C GLN A 676 13.90 0.10 5.67
N GLU A 677 15.12 -0.32 5.31
CA GLU A 677 15.32 -1.59 4.60
C GLU A 677 15.71 -2.75 5.50
N LYS A 678 16.31 -2.51 6.67
CA LYS A 678 16.78 -3.57 7.56
C LYS A 678 15.94 -3.72 8.82
N LEU A 679 15.73 -2.63 9.56
CA LEU A 679 15.03 -2.68 10.85
C LEU A 679 13.50 -2.74 10.68
N ARG A 680 12.94 -1.88 9.84
CA ARG A 680 11.49 -1.79 9.66
C ARG A 680 10.80 -3.10 9.24
N PRO A 681 11.32 -3.92 8.31
CA PRO A 681 10.71 -5.22 8.01
C PRO A 681 10.57 -6.11 9.24
N THR A 682 11.54 -6.02 10.16
CA THR A 682 11.49 -6.76 11.43
C THR A 682 10.44 -6.19 12.39
N LEU A 683 10.33 -4.85 12.49
CA LEU A 683 9.27 -4.18 13.26
C LEU A 683 7.86 -4.54 12.77
N LEU A 684 7.66 -4.56 11.44
CA LEU A 684 6.38 -4.89 10.80
C LEU A 684 5.99 -6.36 10.96
N ALA A 685 6.97 -7.27 10.91
CA ALA A 685 6.73 -8.70 11.16
C ALA A 685 6.19 -8.94 12.58
N GLY A 686 6.50 -8.06 13.53
CA GLY A 686 6.01 -8.12 14.90
C GLY A 686 6.43 -9.39 15.65
N GLY A 687 5.63 -9.78 16.63
CA GLY A 687 5.85 -10.97 17.44
C GLY A 687 6.72 -10.74 18.69
N LEU A 688 6.71 -11.75 19.58
CA LEU A 688 7.39 -11.68 20.89
C LEU A 688 8.92 -11.59 20.78
N ASP A 689 9.50 -11.97 19.64
CA ASP A 689 10.94 -11.95 19.36
C ASP A 689 11.36 -10.81 18.41
N CYS A 690 10.48 -9.83 18.17
CA CYS A 690 10.73 -8.67 17.31
C CYS A 690 12.00 -7.91 17.72
N ILE A 691 12.10 -7.44 18.97
CA ILE A 691 13.26 -6.67 19.45
C ILE A 691 14.57 -7.47 19.38
N PRO A 692 14.61 -8.76 19.79
CA PRO A 692 15.78 -9.60 19.53
C PRO A 692 16.18 -9.68 18.05
N LYS A 693 15.23 -9.90 17.14
CA LYS A 693 15.51 -9.93 15.70
C LYS A 693 16.03 -8.59 15.19
N LEU A 694 15.56 -7.46 15.74
CA LEU A 694 16.04 -6.13 15.37
C LEU A 694 17.52 -5.95 15.67
N ARG A 695 17.97 -6.40 16.85
CA ARG A 695 19.39 -6.35 17.23
C ARG A 695 20.26 -7.18 16.29
N VAL A 696 19.77 -8.36 15.89
CA VAL A 696 20.47 -9.21 14.90
C VAL A 696 20.51 -8.52 13.53
N ALA A 697 19.38 -7.99 13.06
CA ALA A 697 19.30 -7.30 11.77
C ALA A 697 20.23 -6.08 11.70
N TYR A 698 20.31 -5.29 12.78
CA TYR A 698 21.23 -4.17 12.89
C TYR A 698 22.69 -4.62 12.84
N ALA A 699 23.05 -5.58 13.68
CA ALA A 699 24.42 -6.09 13.76
C ALA A 699 24.88 -6.71 12.43
N ASP A 700 24.03 -7.53 11.80
CA ASP A 700 24.33 -8.15 10.50
C ASP A 700 24.47 -7.07 9.40
N ALA A 701 23.68 -5.99 9.45
CA ALA A 701 23.77 -4.89 8.48
C ALA A 701 25.04 -4.04 8.62
N LEU A 702 25.58 -3.88 9.84
CA LEU A 702 26.87 -3.21 10.07
C LEU A 702 28.05 -4.10 9.65
N VAL A 703 27.97 -5.41 9.89
CA VAL A 703 29.03 -6.36 9.48
C VAL A 703 29.09 -6.53 7.96
N ALA A 704 27.95 -6.51 7.29
CA ALA A 704 27.87 -6.66 5.83
C ALA A 704 28.45 -5.47 5.04
N ASP A 705 28.64 -4.31 5.68
CA ASP A 705 29.06 -3.07 5.03
C ASP A 705 30.02 -2.27 5.94
N GLN A 706 31.31 -2.34 5.62
CA GLN A 706 32.36 -1.70 6.40
C GLN A 706 32.19 -0.17 6.47
N GLU A 707 31.80 0.49 5.37
CA GLU A 707 31.60 1.94 5.35
C GLU A 707 30.47 2.34 6.31
N ARG A 708 29.42 1.51 6.37
CA ARG A 708 28.34 1.70 7.34
C ARG A 708 28.79 1.49 8.79
N GLY A 709 29.61 0.46 9.05
CA GLY A 709 30.23 0.25 10.37
C GLY A 709 31.21 1.38 10.77
N GLU A 710 31.70 2.15 9.81
CA GLU A 710 32.49 3.35 10.09
C GLU A 710 31.62 4.56 10.44
N LEU A 711 30.38 4.62 9.95
CA LEU A 711 29.46 5.74 10.17
C LEU A 711 28.60 5.61 11.45
N PHE A 712 28.27 4.38 11.85
CA PHE A 712 27.38 4.11 12.99
C PHE A 712 28.02 3.16 14.00
N ASP A 713 27.81 3.45 15.29
CA ASP A 713 28.33 2.60 16.38
C ASP A 713 27.50 1.32 16.56
N CYS A 714 28.12 0.29 17.13
CA CYS A 714 27.44 -0.95 17.49
C CYS A 714 26.54 -0.77 18.72
N PHE A 715 25.59 -1.70 18.91
CA PHE A 715 24.69 -1.65 20.07
C PHE A 715 25.43 -2.13 21.33
N LYS A 716 25.59 -1.23 22.32
CA LYS A 716 26.27 -1.48 23.59
C LYS A 716 25.31 -1.36 24.75
N THR A 717 25.48 -2.19 25.78
CA THR A 717 24.59 -2.19 26.96
C THR A 717 25.37 -2.45 28.24
N ILE A 718 24.84 -2.01 29.38
CA ILE A 718 25.40 -2.28 30.70
C ILE A 718 24.51 -3.29 31.42
N PRO A 719 25.02 -4.42 31.93
CA PRO A 719 24.25 -5.32 32.78
C PRO A 719 23.71 -4.58 34.02
N TYR A 720 22.44 -4.81 34.37
CA TYR A 720 21.81 -4.13 35.51
C TYR A 720 22.57 -4.31 36.84
N PRO A 721 23.07 -5.51 37.22
CA PRO A 721 23.86 -5.67 38.44
C PRO A 721 25.11 -4.76 38.44
N SER A 722 25.85 -4.73 37.33
CA SER A 722 27.03 -3.88 37.17
C SER A 722 26.69 -2.39 37.27
N PHE A 723 25.57 -1.95 36.69
CA PHE A 723 25.10 -0.58 36.80
C PHE A 723 24.67 -0.24 38.24
N TYR A 724 23.96 -1.15 38.90
CA TYR A 724 23.40 -0.95 40.23
C TYR A 724 24.48 -0.71 41.29
N ASP A 725 25.61 -1.41 41.18
CA ASP A 725 26.71 -1.36 42.15
C ASP A 725 27.77 -0.29 41.82
N PHE A 726 27.68 0.37 40.67
CA PHE A 726 28.74 1.27 40.20
C PHE A 726 28.91 2.55 41.04
N GLY A 727 27.83 3.05 41.65
CA GLY A 727 27.84 4.17 42.60
C GLY A 727 27.81 5.59 41.99
N ARG A 728 27.86 5.74 40.67
CA ARG A 728 27.68 7.00 39.93
C ARG A 728 27.20 6.72 38.49
N LEU A 729 26.91 7.74 37.68
CA LEU A 729 26.77 7.50 36.24
C LEU A 729 28.11 7.02 35.64
N PRO A 730 28.12 5.87 34.94
CA PRO A 730 29.30 5.38 34.24
C PRO A 730 29.54 6.19 32.97
N ARG A 731 30.81 6.48 32.68
CA ARG A 731 31.29 7.08 31.43
C ARG A 731 31.76 5.96 30.49
N SER A 732 31.78 6.20 29.19
CA SER A 732 32.33 5.25 28.19
C SER A 732 33.73 4.72 28.53
N SER A 733 34.59 5.55 29.12
CA SER A 733 35.95 5.17 29.53
C SER A 733 36.02 4.25 30.76
N ASP A 734 34.91 4.02 31.46
CA ASP A 734 34.86 3.10 32.61
C ASP A 734 34.83 1.63 32.16
N ASN A 735 34.63 1.36 30.86
CA ASN A 735 34.69 0.02 30.24
C ASN A 735 33.77 -1.04 30.88
N ILE A 736 32.60 -0.63 31.37
CA ILE A 736 31.60 -1.55 31.94
C ILE A 736 30.51 -1.98 30.94
N THR A 737 30.58 -1.48 29.69
CA THR A 737 29.63 -1.79 28.62
C THR A 737 30.00 -3.08 27.90
N GLU A 738 28.98 -3.85 27.50
CA GLU A 738 29.11 -5.01 26.62
C GLU A 738 28.64 -4.66 25.20
N ASN A 739 29.46 -4.98 24.20
CA ASN A 739 29.04 -4.94 22.80
C ASN A 739 28.07 -6.10 22.51
N PHE A 740 26.97 -5.83 21.82
CA PHE A 740 26.08 -6.86 21.34
C PHE A 740 26.74 -7.70 20.24
N ILE A 741 26.67 -9.02 20.37
CA ILE A 741 27.17 -9.98 19.37
C ILE A 741 26.03 -10.96 19.07
N ALA A 742 25.68 -11.09 17.79
CA ALA A 742 24.62 -11.99 17.32
C ALA A 742 25.10 -13.46 17.29
N ASP A 743 25.24 -14.07 18.47
CA ASP A 743 25.63 -15.47 18.62
C ASP A 743 24.51 -16.47 18.29
N ARG A 744 24.85 -17.77 18.22
CA ARG A 744 23.90 -18.83 17.85
C ARG A 744 22.75 -18.99 18.85
N GLN A 745 22.98 -18.78 20.14
CA GLN A 745 21.94 -18.94 21.17
C GLN A 745 20.93 -17.80 21.10
N TYR A 746 21.40 -16.57 20.85
CA TYR A 746 20.55 -15.42 20.65
C TYR A 746 19.70 -15.55 19.38
N ARG A 747 20.29 -16.05 18.29
CA ARG A 747 19.57 -16.32 17.02
C ARG A 747 18.48 -17.39 17.15
N LEU A 748 18.63 -18.34 18.07
CA LEU A 748 17.63 -19.37 18.37
C LEU A 748 16.59 -18.92 19.41
N GLY A 749 16.66 -17.67 19.89
CA GLY A 749 15.74 -17.14 20.91
C GLY A 749 15.96 -17.72 22.31
N GLN A 750 17.08 -18.40 22.55
CA GLN A 750 17.37 -19.09 23.82
C GLN A 750 18.03 -18.18 24.87
N LYS A 751 18.47 -16.98 24.47
CA LYS A 751 19.03 -15.94 25.33
C LYS A 751 18.31 -14.63 25.03
N ARG A 752 17.72 -13.99 26.04
CA ARG A 752 16.95 -12.75 25.87
C ARG A 752 17.47 -11.69 26.83
N LYS A 753 17.90 -10.55 26.29
CA LYS A 753 18.22 -9.35 27.08
C LYS A 753 17.01 -8.41 27.05
N PHE A 754 16.61 -7.88 28.19
CA PHE A 754 15.65 -6.78 28.28
C PHE A 754 16.43 -5.48 28.48
N VAL A 755 16.35 -4.54 27.53
CA VAL A 755 17.18 -3.33 27.51
C VAL A 755 16.32 -2.09 27.72
N VAL A 756 16.67 -1.29 28.72
CA VAL A 756 16.04 0.00 29.03
C VAL A 756 16.90 1.14 28.49
N PHE A 757 16.32 1.95 27.59
CA PHE A 757 16.90 3.21 27.14
C PHE A 757 16.52 4.33 28.11
N PHE A 758 17.50 5.06 28.65
CA PHE A 758 17.22 6.28 29.40
C PHE A 758 17.34 7.52 28.52
N SER A 759 16.25 8.29 28.46
CA SER A 759 16.26 9.65 27.94
C SER A 759 16.25 10.64 29.10
N TYR A 760 17.25 11.51 29.18
CA TYR A 760 17.45 12.38 30.34
C TYR A 760 18.27 13.62 30.00
N ARG A 761 18.19 14.62 30.87
CA ARG A 761 19.00 15.84 30.76
C ARG A 761 20.33 15.70 31.49
N TRP A 762 21.41 16.03 30.78
CA TRP A 762 22.72 16.25 31.42
C TRP A 762 22.68 17.43 32.39
N LEU A 763 23.16 17.24 33.62
CA LEU A 763 23.11 18.25 34.69
C LEU A 763 24.37 19.12 34.79
N GLY A 764 25.50 18.70 34.22
CA GLY A 764 26.74 19.47 34.21
C GLY A 764 26.61 20.79 33.44
N SER A 765 27.23 21.86 33.96
CA SER A 765 27.35 23.15 33.25
C SER A 765 28.09 22.98 31.93
N MET A 766 27.90 23.87 30.96
CA MET A 766 28.73 23.91 29.73
C MET A 766 30.12 24.52 29.97
N THR A 767 30.33 25.16 31.12
CA THR A 767 31.59 25.84 31.48
C THR A 767 31.99 25.57 32.93
N GLY A 768 33.29 25.54 33.20
CA GLY A 768 33.84 25.36 34.55
C GLY A 768 34.18 23.91 34.91
N PRO A 769 34.49 23.62 36.19
CA PRO A 769 35.07 22.34 36.65
C PRO A 769 34.17 21.09 36.54
N GLY A 770 32.95 21.23 36.00
CA GLY A 770 32.01 20.14 35.71
C GLY A 770 31.50 20.15 34.27
N ALA A 771 32.26 20.80 33.36
CA ALA A 771 31.89 20.91 31.97
C ALA A 771 31.78 19.54 31.28
N GLY A 772 30.64 19.26 30.66
CA GLY A 772 30.41 18.01 29.92
C GLY A 772 30.11 16.77 30.77
N MET A 773 29.71 16.96 32.05
CA MET A 773 29.26 15.85 32.90
C MET A 773 27.76 15.60 32.75
N ALA A 774 27.37 14.33 32.61
CA ALA A 774 25.97 13.93 32.49
C ALA A 774 25.18 14.03 33.82
N ASP A 775 25.87 13.95 34.96
CA ASP A 775 25.26 14.04 36.29
C ASP A 775 25.85 15.20 37.11
N ASP A 776 25.19 15.51 38.22
CA ASP A 776 25.68 16.43 39.24
C ASP A 776 26.55 15.72 40.30
N VAL A 777 27.11 16.51 41.22
CA VAL A 777 27.95 16.03 42.33
C VAL A 777 27.20 15.17 43.35
N HIS A 778 25.87 15.15 43.29
CA HIS A 778 25.00 14.35 44.16
C HIS A 778 24.52 13.06 43.49
N HIS A 779 24.95 12.80 42.25
CA HIS A 779 24.55 11.63 41.45
C HIS A 779 23.03 11.53 41.29
N THR A 780 22.39 12.69 41.09
CA THR A 780 20.94 12.80 40.99
C THR A 780 20.36 11.94 39.87
N GLN A 781 20.91 11.98 38.65
CA GLN A 781 20.41 11.18 37.54
C GLN A 781 20.65 9.70 37.77
N TYR A 782 21.82 9.31 38.28
CA TYR A 782 22.09 7.91 38.65
C TYR A 782 21.05 7.38 39.65
N GLY A 783 20.78 8.13 40.72
CA GLY A 783 19.79 7.76 41.73
C GLY A 783 18.35 7.72 41.19
N ARG A 784 18.02 8.58 40.21
CA ARG A 784 16.73 8.53 39.50
C ARG A 784 16.61 7.28 38.63
N MET A 785 17.63 6.96 37.83
CA MET A 785 17.66 5.77 36.97
C MET A 785 17.53 4.48 37.78
N LYS A 786 18.28 4.33 38.88
CA LYS A 786 18.18 3.16 39.76
C LYS A 786 16.76 2.93 40.26
N ARG A 787 16.13 3.97 40.83
CA ARG A 787 14.75 3.89 41.33
C ARG A 787 13.76 3.54 40.23
N SER A 788 13.92 4.12 39.04
CA SER A 788 13.06 3.79 37.89
C SER A 788 13.19 2.31 37.49
N LEU A 789 14.39 1.72 37.53
CA LEU A 789 14.59 0.29 37.24
C LEU A 789 14.00 -0.61 38.33
N GLU A 790 14.19 -0.26 39.61
CA GLU A 790 13.58 -0.97 40.74
C GLU A 790 12.04 -0.96 40.64
N GLU A 791 11.45 0.19 40.28
CA GLU A 791 10.02 0.31 40.06
C GLU A 791 9.54 -0.45 38.83
N LEU A 792 10.30 -0.43 37.72
CA LEU A 792 10.00 -1.21 36.52
C LEU A 792 9.94 -2.71 36.83
N LEU A 793 10.94 -3.24 37.55
CA LEU A 793 10.96 -4.65 37.99
C LEU A 793 9.78 -5.00 38.91
N ARG A 794 9.27 -4.03 39.67
CA ARG A 794 8.06 -4.22 40.49
C ARG A 794 6.79 -4.23 39.65
N ILE A 795 6.71 -3.41 38.60
CA ILE A 795 5.56 -3.34 37.68
C ILE A 795 5.53 -4.56 36.76
N HIS A 796 6.70 -5.05 36.34
CA HIS A 796 6.90 -6.17 35.42
C HIS A 796 7.68 -7.32 36.09
N PRO A 797 7.04 -8.13 36.95
CA PRO A 797 7.70 -9.23 37.65
C PRO A 797 8.19 -10.35 36.72
N GLU A 798 7.75 -10.37 35.46
CA GLU A 798 8.23 -11.27 34.41
C GLU A 798 9.64 -10.94 33.90
N ILE A 799 10.16 -9.73 34.19
CA ILE A 799 11.51 -9.33 33.81
C ILE A 799 12.49 -9.83 34.88
N ASN A 800 13.40 -10.73 34.48
CA ASN A 800 14.49 -11.17 35.33
C ASN A 800 15.58 -10.10 35.43
N ALA A 801 16.00 -9.75 36.65
CA ALA A 801 17.01 -8.71 36.90
C ALA A 801 18.39 -9.06 36.30
N GLU A 802 18.73 -10.34 36.17
CA GLU A 802 19.98 -10.79 35.54
C GLU A 802 19.97 -10.60 34.01
N ASP A 803 18.79 -10.58 33.40
CA ASP A 803 18.59 -10.37 31.97
C ASP A 803 18.32 -8.89 31.63
N LEU A 804 18.22 -8.03 32.66
CA LEU A 804 18.00 -6.59 32.53
C LEU A 804 19.32 -5.88 32.22
N HIS A 805 19.25 -4.97 31.24
CA HIS A 805 20.36 -4.16 30.78
C HIS A 805 19.93 -2.71 30.62
N VAL A 806 20.91 -1.81 30.70
CA VAL A 806 20.72 -0.37 30.56
C VAL A 806 21.47 0.14 29.35
N TRP A 807 20.82 1.01 28.59
CA TRP A 807 21.42 1.85 27.57
C TRP A 807 21.31 3.32 28.00
N MET A 808 22.43 4.03 28.00
CA MET A 808 22.50 5.47 28.22
C MET A 808 23.63 6.07 27.39
N ASP A 809 23.43 7.28 26.88
CA ASP A 809 24.38 7.97 26.01
C ASP A 809 25.77 8.13 26.65
N PHE A 810 25.87 8.55 27.91
CA PHE A 810 27.14 8.85 28.58
C PHE A 810 28.09 7.64 28.72
N ALA A 811 27.52 6.44 28.78
CA ALA A 811 28.26 5.19 28.92
C ALA A 811 28.38 4.42 27.60
N CYS A 812 27.30 4.33 26.83
CA CYS A 812 27.23 3.51 25.62
C CYS A 812 27.76 4.22 24.38
N VAL A 813 27.82 5.56 24.37
CA VAL A 813 28.49 6.34 23.32
C VAL A 813 29.88 6.70 23.77
N ASP A 814 30.88 6.52 22.90
CA ASP A 814 32.24 6.95 23.18
C ASP A 814 32.32 8.48 23.33
N GLN A 815 32.43 8.96 24.56
CA GLN A 815 32.43 10.40 24.87
C GLN A 815 33.69 11.13 24.35
N ASP A 816 34.76 10.40 24.06
CA ASP A 816 35.98 10.96 23.47
C ASP A 816 35.91 10.99 21.93
N ALA A 817 34.97 10.24 21.32
CA ALA A 817 34.75 10.17 19.88
C ALA A 817 33.25 10.01 19.51
N SER A 818 32.39 10.90 20.00
CA SER A 818 30.93 10.69 20.07
C SER A 818 30.19 10.62 18.74
N HIS A 819 30.76 11.11 17.65
CA HIS A 819 30.11 11.22 16.34
C HIS A 819 29.35 9.96 15.88
N LYS A 820 29.94 8.75 15.97
CA LYS A 820 29.29 7.50 15.54
C LYS A 820 28.13 7.10 16.44
N GLY A 821 28.31 7.26 17.75
CA GLY A 821 27.27 6.92 18.73
C GLY A 821 26.10 7.88 18.64
N VAL A 822 26.35 9.19 18.50
CA VAL A 822 25.30 10.19 18.26
C VAL A 822 24.53 9.91 16.97
N ALA A 823 25.25 9.56 15.88
CA ALA A 823 24.61 9.17 14.63
C ALA A 823 23.84 7.83 14.73
N ALA A 824 24.19 6.96 15.68
CA ALA A 824 23.50 5.69 15.86
C ALA A 824 22.26 5.79 16.76
N LEU A 825 22.15 6.83 17.61
CA LEU A 825 21.12 6.95 18.67
C LEU A 825 19.73 6.50 18.25
N PRO A 826 19.18 6.97 17.11
CA PRO A 826 17.84 6.57 16.71
C PRO A 826 17.72 5.03 16.55
N MET A 827 18.71 4.40 15.91
CA MET A 827 18.71 2.95 15.65
C MET A 827 18.94 2.17 16.94
N LEU A 828 19.71 2.72 17.88
CA LEU A 828 19.94 2.09 19.18
C LEU A 828 18.67 2.16 20.05
N LEU A 829 17.93 3.27 20.02
CA LEU A 829 16.64 3.40 20.71
C LEU A 829 15.63 2.35 20.20
N ALA A 830 15.53 2.18 18.87
CA ALA A 830 14.62 1.20 18.27
C ALA A 830 14.93 -0.26 18.69
N GLN A 831 16.16 -0.55 19.12
CA GLN A 831 16.62 -1.85 19.60
C GLN A 831 16.40 -2.09 21.11
N CYS A 832 15.90 -1.10 21.85
CA CYS A 832 15.59 -1.23 23.27
C CYS A 832 14.16 -1.76 23.47
N ASP A 833 13.90 -2.44 24.59
CA ASP A 833 12.56 -2.97 24.93
C ASP A 833 11.68 -1.89 25.58
N ALA A 834 12.30 -1.00 26.36
CA ALA A 834 11.63 0.09 27.05
C ALA A 834 12.41 1.39 26.95
N VAL A 835 11.68 2.51 26.93
CA VAL A 835 12.24 3.86 27.11
C VAL A 835 11.73 4.43 28.43
N ILE A 836 12.63 4.94 29.26
CA ILE A 836 12.30 5.69 30.47
C ILE A 836 12.79 7.14 30.30
N SER A 837 11.84 8.08 30.27
CA SER A 837 12.10 9.51 30.19
C SER A 837 12.18 10.12 31.60
N LEU A 838 13.32 10.70 31.95
CA LEU A 838 13.51 11.40 33.23
C LEU A 838 13.08 12.86 33.12
N VAL A 839 11.78 13.11 33.31
CA VAL A 839 11.15 14.40 33.03
C VAL A 839 11.37 15.40 34.18
N ASP A 840 11.93 16.55 33.84
CA ASP A 840 11.96 17.77 34.67
C ASP A 840 11.26 18.92 33.94
N ASP A 841 11.29 20.13 34.52
CA ASP A 841 10.68 21.33 33.96
C ASP A 841 11.27 21.77 32.60
N GLN A 842 12.42 21.22 32.20
CA GLN A 842 13.14 21.58 30.98
C GLN A 842 13.24 20.45 29.96
N TYR A 843 12.79 19.24 30.28
CA TYR A 843 12.95 18.07 29.42
C TYR A 843 12.33 18.29 28.02
N TYR A 844 11.06 18.69 27.95
CA TYR A 844 10.35 18.95 26.69
C TYR A 844 10.71 20.29 26.03
N ASP A 845 11.64 21.05 26.60
CA ASP A 845 12.21 22.24 25.96
C ASP A 845 13.44 21.91 25.11
N ARG A 846 14.00 20.70 25.22
CA ARG A 846 15.25 20.30 24.57
C ARG A 846 15.00 19.46 23.33
N ALA A 847 15.61 19.85 22.22
CA ALA A 847 15.32 19.23 20.94
C ALA A 847 15.72 17.73 20.89
N TRP A 848 16.90 17.36 21.41
CA TRP A 848 17.35 15.96 21.46
C TRP A 848 16.38 15.07 22.25
N CYS A 849 15.95 15.50 23.45
CA CYS A 849 14.97 14.76 24.25
C CYS A 849 13.61 14.65 23.55
N CYS A 850 13.18 15.71 22.85
CA CYS A 850 11.95 15.68 22.06
C CYS A 850 12.05 14.73 20.86
N VAL A 851 13.20 14.62 20.18
CA VAL A 851 13.39 13.63 19.11
C VAL A 851 13.25 12.21 19.67
N GLU A 852 13.91 11.89 20.78
CA GLU A 852 13.82 10.57 21.42
C GLU A 852 12.38 10.24 21.84
N ALA A 853 11.67 11.20 22.42
CA ALA A 853 10.26 11.08 22.80
C ALA A 853 9.34 10.89 21.57
N LEU A 854 9.57 11.66 20.49
CA LEU A 854 8.84 11.50 19.23
C LEU A 854 9.08 10.11 18.63
N MET A 855 10.32 9.64 18.65
CA MET A 855 10.68 8.33 18.12
C MET A 855 9.96 7.18 18.84
N ILE A 856 9.99 7.16 20.18
CA ILE A 856 9.31 6.11 20.94
C ILE A 856 7.79 6.22 20.79
N GLN A 857 7.23 7.43 20.71
CA GLN A 857 5.82 7.62 20.40
C GLN A 857 5.45 6.99 19.05
N ARG A 858 6.30 7.14 18.03
CA ARG A 858 6.05 6.53 16.71
C ARG A 858 6.21 5.02 16.73
N LEU A 859 7.26 4.50 17.37
CA LEU A 859 7.49 3.06 17.49
C LEU A 859 6.36 2.36 18.24
N ARG A 860 5.94 2.90 19.39
CA ARG A 860 4.83 2.35 20.18
C ARG A 860 3.50 2.51 19.46
N GLY A 861 3.24 3.67 18.84
CA GLY A 861 1.99 3.94 18.13
C GLY A 861 1.77 3.05 16.90
N SER A 862 2.84 2.71 16.18
CA SER A 862 2.73 1.95 14.93
C SER A 862 2.98 0.45 15.07
N TYR A 863 3.80 0.02 16.03
CA TYR A 863 4.17 -1.40 16.17
C TYR A 863 3.74 -2.02 17.50
N ASN A 864 3.45 -1.20 18.51
CA ASN A 864 3.07 -1.64 19.87
C ASN A 864 4.04 -2.70 20.47
N THR A 865 5.33 -2.60 20.16
CA THR A 865 6.38 -3.54 20.61
C THR A 865 7.24 -2.99 21.75
N HIS A 866 7.21 -1.68 21.98
CA HIS A 866 8.04 -0.99 22.98
C HIS A 866 7.22 -0.47 24.16
N LEU A 867 7.82 -0.47 25.36
CA LEU A 867 7.25 0.19 26.53
C LEU A 867 7.76 1.63 26.66
N TRP A 868 6.92 2.54 27.13
CA TRP A 868 7.32 3.93 27.35
C TRP A 868 6.81 4.48 28.69
N TYR A 869 7.75 4.84 29.56
CA TYR A 869 7.50 5.38 30.87
C TYR A 869 8.16 6.75 31.07
N GLU A 870 7.63 7.52 32.01
CA GLU A 870 8.27 8.72 32.52
C GLU A 870 8.37 8.71 34.05
N GLN A 871 9.44 9.30 34.57
CA GLN A 871 9.61 9.59 36.00
C GLN A 871 9.67 11.12 36.19
N PRO A 872 8.53 11.77 36.52
CA PRO A 872 8.47 13.21 36.66
C PRO A 872 9.04 13.68 38.01
N THR A 873 9.48 14.94 38.04
CA THR A 873 9.88 15.63 39.27
C THR A 873 8.64 16.13 40.01
N LYS A 874 8.53 15.89 41.33
CA LYS A 874 7.40 16.38 42.11
C LYS A 874 7.52 17.90 42.26
N ILE A 875 6.54 18.65 41.75
CA ILE A 875 6.45 20.09 42.01
C ILE A 875 6.10 20.27 43.48
N GLN A 876 6.99 20.86 44.28
CA GLN A 876 6.65 21.29 45.64
C GLN A 876 5.53 22.32 45.55
N GLY A 877 4.36 22.00 46.09
CA GLY A 877 3.35 23.01 46.42
C GLY A 877 3.95 24.00 47.41
N ALA A 878 3.50 25.26 47.33
CA ALA A 878 4.09 26.43 47.99
C ALA A 878 4.14 26.42 49.54
N ASP A 879 3.88 25.29 50.22
CA ASP A 879 3.70 25.24 51.68
C ASP A 879 4.66 24.30 52.43
N ASP A 880 5.64 23.64 51.78
CA ASP A 880 6.64 22.82 52.48
C ASP A 880 8.03 23.47 52.49
N GLU A 881 8.26 24.36 53.46
CA GLU A 881 9.57 24.91 53.80
C GLU A 881 10.47 23.83 54.44
N GLY A 882 11.23 23.12 53.61
CA GLY A 882 12.33 22.25 54.03
C GLY A 882 13.42 22.17 52.96
N PRO A 883 14.69 22.49 53.26
CA PRO A 883 15.74 22.45 52.26
C PRO A 883 16.22 21.00 52.03
N GLY A 884 16.24 20.57 50.77
CA GLY A 884 17.23 19.60 50.29
C GLY A 884 16.80 18.13 50.17
N ALA A 885 15.78 17.84 49.36
CA ALA A 885 15.74 16.63 48.52
C ALA A 885 14.61 16.79 47.51
N ALA A 886 14.90 16.87 46.22
CA ALA A 886 13.85 16.77 45.20
C ALA A 886 13.13 15.42 45.40
N THR A 887 11.86 15.46 45.78
CA THR A 887 11.01 14.26 45.79
C THR A 887 10.60 13.97 44.34
N TYR A 888 10.68 12.72 43.92
CA TYR A 888 10.32 12.28 42.57
C TYR A 888 9.06 11.42 42.64
N GLU A 889 8.21 11.47 41.61
CA GLU A 889 7.02 10.61 41.55
C GLU A 889 7.37 9.19 41.06
N TYR A 890 6.46 8.26 41.28
CA TYR A 890 6.53 6.90 40.75
C TYR A 890 6.50 6.90 39.22
N LEU A 891 7.13 5.89 38.63
CA LEU A 891 7.11 5.60 37.20
C LEU A 891 5.67 5.50 36.70
N ARG A 892 5.34 6.26 35.65
CA ARG A 892 4.02 6.24 35.01
C ARG A 892 4.14 6.03 33.51
N GLU A 893 3.21 5.28 32.94
CA GLU A 893 3.16 5.04 31.51
C GLU A 893 2.74 6.31 30.78
N VAL A 894 3.45 6.65 29.70
CA VAL A 894 3.19 7.89 28.96
C VAL A 894 1.94 7.75 28.09
N ARG A 895 1.13 8.82 28.05
CA ARG A 895 -0.07 8.91 27.21
C ARG A 895 0.31 9.23 25.76
N MET A 896 -0.32 8.53 24.81
CA MET A 896 0.02 8.65 23.38
C MET A 896 -0.43 9.97 22.76
N GLU A 897 -1.35 10.70 23.40
CA GLU A 897 -1.90 11.99 22.93
C GLU A 897 -0.97 13.19 23.16
N LEU A 898 0.24 12.97 23.68
CA LEU A 898 1.21 14.04 23.90
C LEU A 898 1.69 14.64 22.57
N GLU A 899 1.43 15.93 22.34
CA GLU A 899 1.98 16.64 21.17
C GLU A 899 3.45 16.99 21.38
N ILE A 900 4.32 16.49 20.49
CA ILE A 900 5.76 16.74 20.51
C ILE A 900 6.15 17.53 19.27
N GLU A 901 6.51 18.80 19.45
CA GLU A 901 7.10 19.67 18.41
C GLU A 901 8.61 19.78 18.64
N VAL A 902 9.46 19.40 17.66
CA VAL A 902 10.92 19.45 17.83
C VAL A 902 11.53 20.72 17.24
N ALA A 903 11.04 21.18 16.10
CA ALA A 903 11.67 22.21 15.26
C ALA A 903 12.05 23.53 15.97
N LYS A 904 11.33 23.93 17.03
CA LYS A 904 11.55 25.18 17.77
C LYS A 904 12.22 25.01 19.13
N LYS A 905 12.65 23.81 19.47
CA LYS A 905 13.20 23.48 20.79
C LYS A 905 14.65 23.94 20.94
N LYS A 906 15.11 24.06 22.19
CA LYS A 906 16.43 24.53 22.58
C LYS A 906 17.50 23.50 22.23
N LEU A 907 18.62 23.97 21.73
CA LEU A 907 19.80 23.17 21.40
C LEU A 907 21.01 23.63 22.21
N SER A 908 21.90 22.70 22.50
CA SER A 908 23.21 23.01 23.09
C SER A 908 24.12 23.69 22.05
N TYR A 909 24.05 23.26 20.80
CA TYR A 909 24.73 23.86 19.66
C TYR A 909 23.72 24.07 18.53
N GLU A 910 23.58 25.31 18.08
CA GLU A 910 22.63 25.65 17.02
C GLU A 910 22.98 24.97 15.67
N SER A 911 24.25 24.63 15.48
CA SER A 911 24.73 23.83 14.35
C SER A 911 24.08 22.43 14.24
N ASP A 912 23.43 21.92 15.30
CA ASP A 912 22.74 20.64 15.27
C ASP A 912 21.30 20.73 14.74
N ARG A 913 20.77 21.93 14.45
CA ARG A 913 19.35 22.08 14.05
C ARG A 913 19.02 21.30 12.78
N GLU A 914 19.87 21.35 11.76
CA GLU A 914 19.63 20.60 10.52
C GLU A 914 19.54 19.09 10.77
N LYS A 915 20.42 18.55 11.63
CA LYS A 915 20.40 17.13 12.02
C LYS A 915 19.12 16.76 12.75
N ILE A 916 18.68 17.61 13.68
CA ILE A 916 17.47 17.39 14.47
C ILE A 916 16.21 17.43 13.60
N THR A 917 16.10 18.41 12.71
CA THR A 917 14.99 18.49 11.75
C THR A 917 14.99 17.27 10.81
N PHE A 918 16.15 16.80 10.37
CA PHE A 918 16.26 15.55 9.63
C PHE A 918 15.76 14.35 10.45
N LEU A 919 16.18 14.20 11.70
CA LEU A 919 15.76 13.09 12.57
C LEU A 919 14.27 13.14 12.91
N GLU A 920 13.70 14.33 13.12
CA GLU A 920 12.25 14.52 13.28
C GLU A 920 11.50 13.97 12.07
N ARG A 921 11.95 14.31 10.84
CA ARG A 921 11.38 13.76 9.60
C ARG A 921 11.52 12.24 9.52
N GLN A 922 12.70 11.69 9.81
CA GLN A 922 12.91 10.24 9.82
C GLN A 922 12.04 9.52 10.85
N SER A 923 11.75 10.16 11.98
CA SER A 923 10.86 9.61 13.02
C SER A 923 9.43 9.48 12.52
N TYR A 924 8.94 10.42 11.70
CA TYR A 924 7.62 10.29 11.06
C TYR A 924 7.56 9.13 10.05
N LEU A 925 8.67 8.76 9.42
CA LEU A 925 8.75 7.60 8.53
C LEU A 925 8.73 6.25 9.28
N LEU A 926 8.85 6.27 10.61
CA LEU A 926 8.68 5.07 11.45
C LEU A 926 7.20 4.72 11.62
N SER A 927 6.28 5.66 11.42
CA SER A 927 4.84 5.33 11.37
C SER A 927 4.42 4.68 10.06
#